data_AF-A0A1G7CIN3-F1
#
_entry.id   AF-A0A1G7CIN3-F1
#
_cell.length_a   1.000
_cell.length_b   1.000
_cell.length_c   1.000
_cell.angle_alpha   90.00
_cell.angle_beta   90.00
_cell.angle_gamma   90.00
#
_symmetry.space_group_name_H-M   'P 1'
#
loop_
_entity.id
_entity.type
_entity.pdbx_description
1 polymer ?
#
loop_
_entity_poly.entity_id
_entity_poly.type
_entity_poly.pdbx_seq_one_letter_code
_entity_poly.pdbx_strand_id
1 'polypeptide(L)'
;MHFRLLTGEMDRGYAMASIVQLKVALRDVRPPVWRRIEVPKDCTLGDLHDVIQAAMGWSDCHLHDFEIAGRHYSANSFRLEDTFGETVHDADRYRLETLLKQGVKSFSYTYDFGDDWLHKITVEKALEAEPDADYPRVVKGKGACPPEDVGGPPGYDMFRDVIADPDHPEHEEMLEWAGVDAEDFDDTAFDMAVANLRLEPLRASRRKKTASKPKAKPKTPKTASSPRTKKAKAPELPMETPGEPDDSPDALIDGVLVPLRDAPDTGTLPVRVLRGLVAHPGLAFRLVHRVLTADAPDLAEQRLCVLLLDEARMDAEGNGARGQAFLTAFQSAIENRMANDRATLAGVHSLAVAYVRAGLTAPEALSALGVAGDLGGLTDLAELGDPEDLEKVLDQDLGDALSELDDPYQLYCAFQEMLAGLPNPAKGHMAGLIARRSEAMIPRLCLYWLLDPVAEIRLAAAEALAERLSNAPLERSLMALLVTARRWMPPDAARDALDRAVANARAGLTTVDAGMGPEEVSVVEGIATSIPDGSGAQQFGALVRRGERVGLAMVLLKTGHGVKDAFVLEESPEEIRDMFERMQDAADRRTNLDALGVAVGAALGEGGGLGRPPAPGLLDVLDLLPLDSFDPLPATPEAWAERVDPDGAVAQASAQKRGRLVNESETWLDEFAMIDSWFETGGDLETAVIEATSETAARRVVFNHLEERRAFWAEQCFRGALVLASDELPRHAQSFTAVGLALLDGRPLKKIPIMDWIVEATLDAIIDDGRSDGSPVDDPDLGPGDFDLDALAAQAPPPDTDAIDRLEDFLEREDTPEHTMNLSGLDGYLFSVAIPEPAPPVQEWLPMIWDGHQPPMSDPEAMGDALNTILGRYTQIRTGLDTQDRGLGAIIWSDDDGHRHVTDWVRGFVEGMQIFEEEWDPLVRRAPEPVGLLVLGVDDPTMPPPPEIPPQELAAIRKGLPDQVLSIARTLWHAAHHDTTPVRAGPKVGRNDPCPCGSGKKYKKCCGQ
;
A
#
# COMPACT_ATOMS: atom_id res chain seq x y z
N MET A 1 37.59 64.61 0.04
CA MET A 1 37.26 64.03 -1.28
C MET A 1 36.80 62.60 -1.02
N HIS A 2 35.50 62.33 -1.15
CA HIS A 2 34.92 61.39 -2.15
C HIS A 2 35.23 59.91 -1.84
N PHE A 3 34.33 58.93 -1.81
CA PHE A 3 32.89 58.80 -2.10
C PHE A 3 32.51 57.33 -1.77
N ARG A 4 31.23 57.09 -1.43
CA ARG A 4 30.46 55.81 -1.48
C ARG A 4 30.82 54.58 -0.63
N LEU A 5 29.97 54.38 0.38
CA LEU A 5 29.23 53.12 0.61
C LEU A 5 28.22 52.86 -0.54
N LEU A 6 27.80 51.59 -0.68
CA LEU A 6 26.81 50.97 -1.60
C LEU A 6 27.41 50.27 -2.84
N THR A 7 27.61 48.96 -2.76
CA THR A 7 26.74 47.89 -3.32
C THR A 7 27.44 46.55 -3.09
N GLY A 8 26.92 45.75 -2.15
CA GLY A 8 27.14 44.31 -2.13
C GLY A 8 25.87 43.66 -2.66
N GLU A 9 26.00 42.87 -3.71
CA GLU A 9 25.05 41.83 -4.10
C GLU A 9 25.87 40.65 -4.62
N MET A 10 25.60 39.49 -4.02
CA MET A 10 26.16 38.19 -4.36
C MET A 10 25.38 37.65 -5.56
N ASP A 11 26.06 37.33 -6.65
CA ASP A 11 25.53 36.39 -7.64
C ASP A 11 25.60 34.97 -7.06
N ARG A 12 24.49 34.51 -6.49
CA ARG A 12 24.16 33.07 -6.41
C ARG A 12 23.02 32.84 -7.40
N GLY A 13 23.36 32.39 -8.60
CA GLY A 13 22.38 31.99 -9.61
C GLY A 13 21.54 30.82 -9.10
N TYR A 14 20.23 31.03 -9.05
CA TYR A 14 19.22 29.98 -8.95
C TYR A 14 19.27 29.15 -10.24
N ALA A 15 19.57 27.86 -10.17
CA ALA A 15 19.29 26.95 -11.29
C ALA A 15 17.77 26.72 -11.32
N MET A 16 17.09 27.24 -12.33
CA MET A 16 15.65 27.07 -12.55
C MET A 16 15.33 25.59 -12.85
N ALA A 17 14.26 25.04 -12.27
CA ALA A 17 13.78 23.70 -12.59
C ALA A 17 13.37 23.62 -14.07
N SER A 18 13.65 22.50 -14.76
CA SER A 18 13.23 22.33 -16.17
C SER A 18 12.11 21.31 -16.29
N ILE A 19 11.12 21.62 -17.11
CA ILE A 19 9.91 20.83 -17.33
C ILE A 19 9.89 20.25 -18.75
N VAL A 20 9.06 19.23 -18.95
CA VAL A 20 8.84 18.61 -20.25
C VAL A 20 7.35 18.62 -20.55
N GLN A 21 7.00 19.15 -21.72
CA GLN A 21 5.66 19.12 -22.26
C GLN A 21 5.47 17.83 -23.05
N LEU A 22 4.58 16.97 -22.58
CA LEU A 22 4.18 15.72 -23.22
C LEU A 22 2.77 15.85 -23.79
N LYS A 23 2.55 15.24 -24.94
CA LYS A 23 1.20 14.97 -25.46
C LYS A 23 0.88 13.49 -25.25
N VAL A 24 -0.12 13.21 -24.44
CA VAL A 24 -0.67 11.88 -24.18
C VAL A 24 -1.92 11.73 -25.04
N ALA A 25 -1.95 10.78 -25.97
CA ALA A 25 -3.07 10.60 -26.89
C ALA A 25 -3.51 9.14 -26.91
N LEU A 26 -4.80 8.91 -26.66
CA LEU A 26 -5.39 7.58 -26.73
C LEU A 26 -5.41 7.10 -28.19
N ARG A 27 -5.02 5.84 -28.41
CA ARG A 27 -5.05 5.21 -29.74
C ARG A 27 -6.43 4.62 -30.00
N ASP A 28 -6.76 4.53 -31.29
CA ASP A 28 -7.94 3.85 -31.80
C ASP A 28 -9.32 4.31 -31.27
N VAL A 29 -9.36 5.41 -30.54
CA VAL A 29 -10.58 6.11 -30.10
C VAL A 29 -10.89 7.34 -30.96
N ARG A 30 -12.17 7.54 -31.28
CA ARG A 30 -12.70 8.71 -31.98
C ARG A 30 -13.93 9.26 -31.24
N PRO A 31 -14.17 10.59 -31.19
CA PRO A 31 -13.26 11.67 -31.60
C PRO A 31 -11.94 11.63 -30.78
N PRO A 32 -10.84 12.22 -31.28
CA PRO A 32 -9.53 12.02 -30.66
C PRO A 32 -9.47 12.52 -29.21
N VAL A 33 -9.18 11.61 -28.28
CA VAL A 33 -8.95 11.89 -26.86
C VAL A 33 -7.47 12.11 -26.61
N TRP A 34 -7.10 13.28 -26.09
CA TRP A 34 -5.71 13.57 -25.73
C TRP A 34 -5.59 14.67 -24.67
N ARG A 35 -4.46 14.62 -23.96
CA ARG A 35 -4.03 15.62 -22.97
C ARG A 35 -2.63 16.10 -23.32
N ARG A 36 -2.35 17.36 -23.03
CA ARG A 36 -1.01 17.95 -23.07
C ARG A 36 -0.67 18.33 -21.65
N ILE A 37 0.29 17.61 -21.09
CA ILE A 37 0.74 17.73 -19.72
C ILE A 37 2.14 18.33 -19.70
N GLU A 38 2.44 19.10 -18.67
CA GLU A 38 3.78 19.58 -18.36
C GLU A 38 4.20 18.96 -17.03
N VAL A 39 5.26 18.18 -17.07
CA VAL A 39 5.78 17.44 -15.91
C VAL A 39 7.22 17.85 -15.63
N PRO A 40 7.68 17.79 -14.38
CA PRO A 40 9.11 17.92 -14.07
C PRO A 40 9.91 16.86 -14.84
N LYS A 41 11.03 17.23 -15.46
CA LYS A 41 11.82 16.24 -16.22
C LYS A 41 12.34 15.11 -15.33
N ASP A 42 12.48 15.36 -14.03
CA ASP A 42 13.06 14.45 -13.05
C ASP A 42 12.03 13.51 -12.42
N CYS A 43 10.77 13.52 -12.87
CA CYS A 43 9.75 12.57 -12.44
C CYS A 43 10.09 11.13 -12.87
N THR A 44 9.71 10.17 -12.03
CA THR A 44 9.80 8.74 -12.36
C THR A 44 8.74 8.39 -13.41
N LEU A 45 8.80 7.19 -13.98
CA LEU A 45 7.72 6.67 -14.81
C LEU A 45 6.48 6.36 -13.97
N GLY A 46 6.64 5.96 -12.70
CA GLY A 46 5.54 5.87 -11.74
C GLY A 46 4.88 7.23 -11.47
N ASP A 47 5.66 8.29 -11.19
CA ASP A 47 5.14 9.66 -11.10
C ASP A 47 4.38 10.06 -12.40
N LEU A 48 4.87 9.62 -13.56
CA LEU A 48 4.25 9.92 -14.85
C LEU A 48 2.95 9.14 -15.06
N HIS A 49 2.87 7.91 -14.58
CA HIS A 49 1.65 7.09 -14.55
C HIS A 49 0.54 7.81 -13.76
N ASP A 50 0.83 8.25 -12.54
CA ASP A 50 -0.12 8.99 -11.70
C ASP A 50 -0.65 10.26 -12.40
N VAL A 51 0.25 10.96 -13.10
CA VAL A 51 -0.11 12.17 -13.85
C VAL A 51 -1.01 11.85 -15.05
N ILE A 52 -0.77 10.72 -15.73
CA ILE A 52 -1.60 10.29 -16.86
C ILE A 52 -3.00 9.91 -16.35
N GLN A 53 -3.08 9.12 -15.28
CA GLN A 53 -4.34 8.71 -14.63
C GLN A 53 -5.18 9.94 -14.24
N ALA A 54 -4.60 10.88 -13.50
CA ALA A 54 -5.27 12.11 -13.10
C ALA A 54 -5.67 13.00 -14.29
N ALA A 55 -4.83 13.10 -15.33
CA ALA A 55 -5.12 13.91 -16.52
C ALA A 55 -6.23 13.30 -17.41
N MET A 56 -6.35 11.97 -17.42
CA MET A 56 -7.39 11.25 -18.14
C MET A 56 -8.70 11.17 -17.35
N GLY A 57 -8.62 11.11 -16.01
CA GLY A 57 -9.78 10.95 -15.13
C GLY A 57 -10.08 9.51 -14.77
N TRP A 58 -9.07 8.64 -14.84
CA TRP A 58 -9.14 7.24 -14.44
C TRP A 58 -8.67 7.05 -12.99
N SER A 59 -8.95 5.87 -12.46
CA SER A 59 -8.91 5.56 -11.03
C SER A 59 -7.75 4.67 -10.61
N ASP A 60 -6.89 4.28 -11.56
CA ASP A 60 -5.75 3.39 -11.35
C ASP A 60 -6.15 2.02 -10.74
N CYS A 61 -7.27 1.47 -11.17
CA CYS A 61 -7.80 0.18 -10.71
C CYS A 61 -7.22 -1.02 -11.47
N HIS A 62 -6.46 -0.80 -12.55
CA HIS A 62 -5.86 -1.85 -13.37
C HIS A 62 -4.34 -1.75 -13.50
N LEU A 63 -3.73 -2.85 -13.98
CA LEU A 63 -2.31 -2.90 -14.29
C LEU A 63 -1.96 -1.97 -15.46
N HIS A 64 -0.71 -1.51 -15.48
CA HIS A 64 -0.17 -0.66 -16.54
C HIS A 64 1.23 -1.08 -16.96
N ASP A 65 1.64 -0.65 -18.15
CA ASP A 65 3.01 -0.79 -18.65
C ASP A 65 3.39 0.41 -19.52
N PHE A 66 4.64 0.87 -19.41
CA PHE A 66 5.26 1.71 -20.42
C PHE A 66 6.15 0.86 -21.33
N GLU A 67 5.88 0.85 -22.63
CA GLU A 67 6.81 0.28 -23.61
C GLU A 67 7.67 1.41 -24.19
N ILE A 68 8.94 1.44 -23.80
CA ILE A 68 9.89 2.49 -24.18
C ILE A 68 11.13 1.87 -24.81
N ALA A 69 11.29 2.10 -26.12
CA ALA A 69 12.40 1.58 -26.90
C ALA A 69 12.57 0.04 -26.84
N GLY A 70 11.45 -0.69 -26.79
CA GLY A 70 11.41 -2.16 -26.74
C GLY A 70 11.75 -2.73 -25.37
N ARG A 71 11.47 -1.97 -24.30
CA ARG A 71 11.58 -2.40 -22.90
C ARG A 71 10.30 -2.03 -22.17
N HIS A 72 9.93 -2.86 -21.20
CA HIS A 72 8.72 -2.73 -20.39
C HIS A 72 9.05 -2.10 -19.04
N TYR A 73 8.18 -1.21 -18.56
CA TYR A 73 8.32 -0.54 -17.26
C TYR A 73 6.98 -0.50 -16.55
N SER A 74 6.88 -1.12 -15.38
CA SER A 74 5.66 -1.20 -14.58
C SER A 74 5.95 -1.23 -13.07
N ALA A 75 5.04 -0.69 -12.26
CA ALA A 75 5.12 -0.77 -10.80
C ALA A 75 5.05 -2.22 -10.26
N ASN A 76 4.47 -3.13 -11.04
CA ASN A 76 4.35 -4.56 -10.69
C ASN A 76 5.37 -5.43 -11.44
N SER A 77 6.60 -4.92 -11.62
CA SER A 77 7.67 -5.55 -12.42
C SER A 77 7.84 -7.06 -12.16
N PHE A 78 7.98 -7.48 -10.91
CA PHE A 78 8.18 -8.90 -10.53
C PHE A 78 7.02 -9.84 -10.93
N ARG A 79 5.79 -9.33 -11.02
CA ARG A 79 4.60 -10.15 -11.36
C ARG A 79 4.35 -10.25 -12.87
N LEU A 80 5.00 -9.41 -13.67
CA LEU A 80 4.69 -9.25 -15.09
C LEU A 80 5.75 -9.84 -16.02
N GLU A 81 6.91 -10.25 -15.49
CA GLU A 81 7.97 -10.91 -16.29
C GLU A 81 7.49 -12.20 -16.94
N ASP A 82 6.69 -13.01 -16.23
CA ASP A 82 6.07 -14.22 -16.78
C ASP A 82 5.01 -13.91 -17.85
N THR A 83 4.36 -12.75 -17.76
CA THR A 83 3.34 -12.29 -18.72
C THR A 83 3.96 -11.83 -20.04
N PHE A 84 5.07 -11.10 -19.98
CA PHE A 84 5.75 -10.57 -21.17
C PHE A 84 6.83 -11.52 -21.72
N GLY A 85 7.33 -12.47 -20.91
CA GLY A 85 8.44 -13.35 -21.27
C GLY A 85 9.78 -12.62 -21.43
N GLU A 86 9.86 -11.38 -20.92
CA GLU A 86 10.97 -10.45 -20.98
C GLU A 86 11.04 -9.67 -19.66
N THR A 87 12.22 -9.18 -19.29
CA THR A 87 12.41 -8.40 -18.05
C THR A 87 11.53 -7.15 -18.05
N VAL A 88 10.79 -6.97 -16.96
CA VAL A 88 9.98 -5.78 -16.72
C VAL A 88 10.69 -4.92 -15.70
N HIS A 89 10.94 -3.67 -16.03
CA HIS A 89 11.64 -2.76 -15.15
C HIS A 89 10.68 -2.05 -14.20
N ASP A 90 11.10 -1.83 -12.95
CA ASP A 90 10.30 -1.08 -11.98
C ASP A 90 10.17 0.40 -12.39
N ALA A 91 8.96 0.84 -12.72
CA ALA A 91 8.67 2.19 -13.21
C ALA A 91 9.08 3.31 -12.22
N ASP A 92 9.14 3.02 -10.91
CA ASP A 92 9.55 4.00 -9.90
C ASP A 92 11.05 4.25 -9.87
N ARG A 93 11.85 3.39 -10.52
CA ARG A 93 13.31 3.53 -10.58
C ARG A 93 13.80 4.33 -11.80
N TYR A 94 12.96 4.56 -12.80
CA TYR A 94 13.36 5.20 -14.05
C TYR A 94 12.79 6.61 -14.18
N ARG A 95 13.68 7.60 -14.31
CA ARG A 95 13.28 9.00 -14.51
C ARG A 95 13.04 9.33 -15.98
N LEU A 96 12.03 10.13 -16.25
CA LEU A 96 11.69 10.62 -17.59
C LEU A 96 12.88 11.29 -18.28
N GLU A 97 13.67 12.10 -17.56
CA GLU A 97 14.84 12.76 -18.14
C GLU A 97 15.91 11.80 -18.66
N THR A 98 16.04 10.61 -18.07
CA THR A 98 16.98 9.58 -18.52
C THR A 98 16.58 9.10 -19.90
N LEU A 99 15.29 8.88 -20.13
CA LEU A 99 14.72 8.47 -21.41
C LEU A 99 14.86 9.56 -22.48
N LEU A 100 14.64 10.83 -22.09
CA LEU A 100 14.79 11.96 -23.01
C LEU A 100 16.23 12.15 -23.47
N LYS A 101 17.21 11.92 -22.59
CA LYS A 101 18.65 11.97 -22.92
C LYS A 101 19.06 10.87 -23.90
N GLN A 102 18.38 9.72 -23.87
CA GLN A 102 18.54 8.62 -24.84
C GLN A 102 17.91 8.92 -26.21
N GLY A 103 17.31 10.11 -26.39
CA GLY A 103 16.75 10.54 -27.67
C GLY A 103 15.36 10.01 -27.96
N VAL A 104 14.67 9.43 -26.97
CA VAL A 104 13.28 8.99 -27.08
C VAL A 104 12.38 10.19 -27.33
N LYS A 105 11.64 10.17 -28.45
CA LYS A 105 10.71 11.25 -28.86
C LYS A 105 9.24 10.89 -28.67
N SER A 106 8.94 9.60 -28.58
CA SER A 106 7.62 9.08 -28.27
C SER A 106 7.73 7.65 -27.78
N PHE A 107 6.78 7.23 -26.94
CA PHE A 107 6.69 5.89 -26.38
C PHE A 107 5.23 5.54 -26.09
N SER A 108 4.99 4.28 -25.73
CA SER A 108 3.65 3.76 -25.45
C SER A 108 3.41 3.66 -23.94
N TYR A 109 2.15 3.81 -23.54
CA TYR A 109 1.67 3.52 -22.20
C TYR A 109 0.36 2.76 -22.35
N THR A 110 0.32 1.52 -21.87
CA THR A 110 -0.89 0.69 -21.86
C THR A 110 -1.43 0.70 -20.44
N TYR A 111 -2.72 0.99 -20.30
CA TYR A 111 -3.45 0.91 -19.04
C TYR A 111 -4.61 -0.05 -19.23
N ASP A 112 -4.82 -0.90 -18.23
CA ASP A 112 -5.76 -2.03 -18.27
C ASP A 112 -5.43 -3.04 -19.38
N PHE A 113 -4.89 -4.20 -19.00
CA PHE A 113 -4.56 -5.28 -19.94
C PHE A 113 -5.79 -6.07 -20.40
N GLY A 114 -6.96 -5.87 -19.78
CA GLY A 114 -8.25 -6.34 -20.28
C GLY A 114 -8.73 -5.50 -21.45
N ASP A 115 -8.90 -4.19 -21.23
CA ASP A 115 -9.42 -3.25 -22.23
C ASP A 115 -8.37 -2.72 -23.23
N ASP A 116 -7.07 -2.92 -22.94
CA ASP A 116 -5.91 -2.55 -23.74
C ASP A 116 -5.89 -1.07 -24.16
N TRP A 117 -6.03 -0.16 -23.17
CA TRP A 117 -6.00 1.28 -23.43
C TRP A 117 -4.59 1.76 -23.79
N LEU A 118 -4.27 1.69 -25.08
CA LEU A 118 -2.97 2.11 -25.60
C LEU A 118 -2.89 3.63 -25.79
N HIS A 119 -1.95 4.25 -25.09
CA HIS A 119 -1.62 5.66 -25.22
C HIS A 119 -0.33 5.82 -25.99
N LYS A 120 -0.32 6.80 -26.89
CA LYS A 120 0.92 7.33 -27.44
C LYS A 120 1.32 8.58 -26.70
N ILE A 121 2.46 8.52 -26.01
CA ILE A 121 3.08 9.67 -25.36
C ILE A 121 4.10 10.26 -26.33
N THR A 122 4.01 11.55 -26.61
CA THR A 122 4.91 12.28 -27.52
C THR A 122 5.55 13.45 -26.79
N VAL A 123 6.88 13.51 -26.82
CA VAL A 123 7.65 14.62 -26.25
C VAL A 123 7.59 15.79 -27.22
N GLU A 124 6.95 16.89 -26.82
CA GLU A 124 6.76 18.05 -27.70
C GLU A 124 7.83 19.12 -27.46
N LYS A 125 8.11 19.47 -26.19
CA LYS A 125 9.05 20.53 -25.82
C LYS A 125 9.71 20.25 -24.47
N ALA A 126 10.97 20.63 -24.32
CA ALA A 126 11.58 20.89 -23.02
C ALA A 126 11.52 22.40 -22.78
N LEU A 127 11.03 22.82 -21.62
CA LEU A 127 10.82 24.22 -21.27
C LEU A 127 11.49 24.52 -19.91
N GLU A 128 11.77 25.79 -19.67
CA GLU A 128 12.10 26.26 -18.32
C GLU A 128 10.80 26.35 -17.52
N ALA A 129 10.83 25.95 -16.24
CA ALA A 129 9.68 26.11 -15.36
C ALA A 129 9.31 27.59 -15.25
N GLU A 130 8.03 27.90 -15.39
CA GLU A 130 7.53 29.25 -15.18
C GLU A 130 7.68 29.62 -13.69
N PRO A 131 8.17 30.83 -13.37
CA PRO A 131 8.15 31.33 -12.01
C PRO A 131 6.71 31.28 -11.47
N ASP A 132 6.54 30.70 -10.28
CA ASP A 132 5.26 30.60 -9.55
C ASP A 132 4.21 29.64 -10.15
N ALA A 133 4.56 28.80 -11.14
CA ALA A 133 3.68 27.75 -11.65
C ALA A 133 3.92 26.39 -10.97
N ASP A 134 2.85 25.65 -10.70
CA ASP A 134 2.91 24.29 -10.17
C ASP A 134 2.92 23.22 -11.25
N TYR A 135 3.76 22.21 -11.04
CA TYR A 135 3.94 21.06 -11.90
C TYR A 135 3.77 19.78 -11.07
N PRO A 136 3.11 18.73 -11.59
CA PRO A 136 2.63 18.57 -12.97
C PRO A 136 1.35 19.36 -13.27
N ARG A 137 1.11 19.77 -14.54
CA ARG A 137 -0.12 20.47 -14.95
C ARG A 137 -0.62 20.09 -16.34
N VAL A 138 -1.93 20.12 -16.56
CA VAL A 138 -2.54 19.99 -17.90
C VAL A 138 -2.67 21.37 -18.51
N VAL A 139 -2.07 21.60 -19.68
CA VAL A 139 -2.11 22.91 -20.36
C VAL A 139 -3.04 22.94 -21.57
N LYS A 140 -3.48 21.75 -22.03
CA LYS A 140 -4.48 21.62 -23.10
C LYS A 140 -5.00 20.18 -23.17
N GLY A 141 -6.21 19.97 -23.68
CA GLY A 141 -6.72 18.64 -24.02
C GLY A 141 -7.93 18.73 -24.95
N LYS A 142 -8.44 17.58 -25.37
CA LYS A 142 -9.69 17.45 -26.12
C LYS A 142 -10.25 16.03 -25.95
N GLY A 143 -11.57 15.90 -26.00
CA GLY A 143 -12.28 14.62 -26.00
C GLY A 143 -12.49 14.09 -24.59
N ALA A 144 -13.72 13.64 -24.33
CA ALA A 144 -14.07 12.95 -23.10
C ALA A 144 -13.25 11.66 -23.01
N CYS A 145 -12.72 11.34 -21.83
CA CYS A 145 -12.03 10.07 -21.67
C CYS A 145 -13.06 8.94 -21.61
N PRO A 146 -12.77 7.75 -22.16
CA PRO A 146 -13.64 6.61 -21.97
C PRO A 146 -13.84 6.30 -20.47
N PRO A 147 -15.04 5.89 -20.04
CA PRO A 147 -15.25 5.34 -18.70
C PRO A 147 -14.33 4.14 -18.45
N GLU A 148 -14.04 3.86 -17.18
CA GLU A 148 -13.38 2.60 -16.78
C GLU A 148 -14.24 1.40 -17.22
N ASP A 149 -13.59 0.27 -17.52
CA ASP A 149 -14.24 -1.00 -17.86
C ASP A 149 -15.27 -0.98 -19.01
N VAL A 150 -15.22 0.03 -19.89
CA VAL A 150 -16.19 0.15 -21.00
C VAL A 150 -15.96 -0.87 -22.13
N GLY A 151 -14.94 -1.73 -22.03
CA GLY A 151 -14.65 -2.79 -22.99
C GLY A 151 -13.70 -2.34 -24.11
N GLY A 152 -12.74 -1.49 -23.77
CA GLY A 152 -11.72 -0.99 -24.70
C GLY A 152 -12.28 -0.10 -25.82
N PRO A 153 -11.47 0.20 -26.85
CA PRO A 153 -11.90 1.06 -27.95
C PRO A 153 -13.20 0.63 -28.66
N PRO A 154 -13.46 -0.68 -28.92
CA PRO A 154 -14.72 -1.12 -29.49
C PRO A 154 -15.93 -0.92 -28.56
N GLY A 155 -15.74 -1.16 -27.25
CA GLY A 155 -16.77 -0.95 -26.25
C GLY A 155 -17.13 0.52 -26.07
N TYR A 156 -16.14 1.41 -26.13
CA TYR A 156 -16.39 2.86 -26.12
C TYR A 156 -17.11 3.38 -27.37
N ASP A 157 -16.83 2.81 -28.55
CA ASP A 157 -17.59 3.14 -29.77
C ASP A 157 -19.05 2.67 -29.64
N MET A 158 -19.29 1.46 -29.09
CA MET A 158 -20.64 0.96 -28.81
C MET A 158 -21.37 1.84 -27.79
N PHE A 159 -20.73 2.16 -26.68
CA PHE A 159 -21.23 3.08 -25.65
C PHE A 159 -21.69 4.39 -26.27
N ARG A 160 -20.86 5.01 -27.12
CA ARG A 160 -21.19 6.27 -27.80
C ARG A 160 -22.37 6.14 -28.78
N ASP A 161 -22.47 5.02 -29.49
CA ASP A 161 -23.60 4.78 -30.39
C ASP A 161 -24.92 4.57 -29.61
N VAL A 162 -24.87 3.87 -28.46
CA VAL A 162 -26.02 3.61 -27.59
C VAL A 162 -26.53 4.88 -26.91
N ILE A 163 -25.64 5.69 -26.32
CA ILE A 163 -26.04 6.94 -25.66
C ILE A 163 -26.44 8.04 -26.65
N ALA A 164 -26.04 7.95 -27.92
CA ALA A 164 -26.44 8.94 -28.93
C ALA A 164 -27.85 8.70 -29.48
N ASP A 165 -28.43 7.52 -29.25
CA ASP A 165 -29.79 7.15 -29.68
C ASP A 165 -30.71 6.97 -28.45
N PRO A 166 -31.50 7.99 -28.08
CA PRO A 166 -32.44 7.92 -26.95
C PRO A 166 -33.52 6.84 -27.10
N ASP A 167 -33.73 6.31 -28.31
CA ASP A 167 -34.68 5.22 -28.58
C ASP A 167 -34.00 3.83 -28.52
N HIS A 168 -32.69 3.74 -28.25
CA HIS A 168 -31.97 2.47 -28.10
C HIS A 168 -32.40 1.76 -26.80
N PRO A 169 -32.68 0.44 -26.81
CA PRO A 169 -33.18 -0.27 -25.63
C PRO A 169 -32.23 -0.24 -24.43
N GLU A 170 -30.93 -0.09 -24.66
CA GLU A 170 -29.89 -0.03 -23.62
C GLU A 170 -29.51 1.43 -23.26
N HIS A 171 -30.19 2.45 -23.78
CA HIS A 171 -29.80 3.86 -23.60
C HIS A 171 -29.78 4.29 -22.12
N GLU A 172 -30.87 4.04 -21.39
CA GLU A 172 -30.99 4.43 -19.97
C GLU A 172 -30.01 3.63 -19.08
N GLU A 173 -29.91 2.32 -19.30
CA GLU A 173 -29.01 1.42 -18.56
C GLU A 173 -27.54 1.81 -18.75
N MET A 174 -27.15 2.17 -19.97
CA MET A 174 -25.77 2.53 -20.29
C MET A 174 -25.35 3.88 -19.70
N LEU A 175 -26.29 4.83 -19.58
CA LEU A 175 -26.05 6.13 -18.92
C LEU A 175 -25.93 5.99 -17.41
N GLU A 176 -26.79 5.17 -16.81
CA GLU A 176 -26.74 4.84 -15.39
C GLU A 176 -25.41 4.14 -15.04
N TRP A 177 -25.01 3.14 -15.83
CA TRP A 177 -23.74 2.44 -15.67
C TRP A 177 -22.52 3.37 -15.76
N ALA A 178 -22.51 4.29 -16.73
CA ALA A 178 -21.41 5.23 -16.91
C ALA A 178 -21.45 6.44 -15.95
N GLY A 179 -22.52 6.59 -15.15
CA GLY A 179 -22.68 7.70 -14.21
C GLY A 179 -22.76 9.07 -14.90
N VAL A 180 -23.32 9.15 -16.11
CA VAL A 180 -23.42 10.40 -16.89
C VAL A 180 -24.85 10.68 -17.34
N ASP A 181 -25.31 11.91 -17.18
CA ASP A 181 -26.60 12.35 -17.73
C ASP A 181 -26.48 12.52 -19.26
N ALA A 182 -27.45 12.00 -20.02
CA ALA A 182 -27.46 12.06 -21.49
C ALA A 182 -27.36 13.50 -22.04
N GLU A 183 -27.95 14.46 -21.32
CA GLU A 183 -27.97 15.87 -21.69
C GLU A 183 -26.62 16.57 -21.45
N ASP A 184 -25.74 15.96 -20.63
CA ASP A 184 -24.43 16.50 -20.22
C ASP A 184 -23.23 15.76 -20.84
N PHE A 185 -23.44 14.58 -21.44
CA PHE A 185 -22.36 13.84 -22.10
C PHE A 185 -22.00 14.43 -23.47
N ASP A 186 -20.95 15.27 -23.50
CA ASP A 186 -20.29 15.73 -24.72
C ASP A 186 -18.98 14.95 -24.93
N ASP A 187 -18.99 14.01 -25.87
CA ASP A 187 -17.84 13.17 -26.24
C ASP A 187 -16.63 13.98 -26.77
N THR A 188 -16.82 15.27 -27.09
CA THR A 188 -15.78 16.20 -27.50
C THR A 188 -15.27 17.10 -26.37
N ALA A 189 -16.00 17.18 -25.25
CA ALA A 189 -15.69 18.06 -24.14
C ALA A 189 -14.45 17.61 -23.37
N PHE A 190 -13.73 18.58 -22.81
CA PHE A 190 -12.63 18.35 -21.89
C PHE A 190 -12.51 19.56 -20.97
N ASP A 191 -12.67 19.33 -19.66
CA ASP A 191 -12.45 20.36 -18.65
C ASP A 191 -11.01 20.32 -18.11
N MET A 192 -10.24 21.33 -18.48
CA MET A 192 -8.86 21.48 -18.05
C MET A 192 -8.71 21.86 -16.58
N ALA A 193 -9.69 22.55 -15.99
CA ALA A 193 -9.66 22.92 -14.58
C ALA A 193 -9.84 21.67 -13.71
N VAL A 194 -10.82 20.81 -14.05
CA VAL A 194 -11.05 19.53 -13.37
C VAL A 194 -9.81 18.62 -13.47
N ALA A 195 -9.22 18.50 -14.66
CA ALA A 195 -8.02 17.69 -14.84
C ALA A 195 -6.79 18.23 -14.06
N ASN A 196 -6.68 19.55 -13.86
CA ASN A 196 -5.62 20.12 -13.03
C ASN A 196 -5.90 20.00 -11.53
N LEU A 197 -7.17 19.98 -11.14
CA LEU A 197 -7.59 19.78 -9.75
C LEU A 197 -7.20 18.38 -9.26
N ARG A 198 -7.40 17.36 -10.10
CA ARG A 198 -6.95 15.98 -9.86
C ARG A 198 -5.42 15.85 -9.70
N LEU A 199 -4.63 16.80 -10.20
CA LEU A 199 -3.16 16.82 -10.07
C LEU A 199 -2.65 17.50 -8.79
N GLU A 200 -3.50 18.16 -8.00
CA GLU A 200 -3.10 18.88 -6.77
C GLU A 200 -2.41 17.99 -5.71
N PRO A 201 -2.88 16.76 -5.42
CA PRO A 201 -2.21 15.88 -4.45
C PRO A 201 -0.76 15.57 -4.84
N LEU A 202 -0.50 15.39 -6.14
CA LEU A 202 0.84 15.12 -6.67
C LEU A 202 1.78 16.34 -6.55
N ARG A 203 1.25 17.56 -6.63
CA ARG A 203 1.99 18.81 -6.42
C ARG A 203 2.39 18.98 -4.95
N ALA A 204 1.49 18.66 -4.02
CA ALA A 204 1.71 18.80 -2.58
C ALA A 204 2.82 17.87 -2.05
N SER A 205 2.86 16.63 -2.53
CA SER A 205 3.91 15.64 -2.19
C SER A 205 5.32 16.13 -2.56
N ARG A 206 5.47 16.79 -3.72
CA ARG A 206 6.75 17.38 -4.16
C ARG A 206 7.17 18.62 -3.38
N ARG A 207 6.23 19.47 -2.96
CA ARG A 207 6.54 20.68 -2.15
C ARG A 207 7.13 20.30 -0.78
N LYS A 208 6.67 19.22 -0.15
CA LYS A 208 7.25 18.71 1.11
C LYS A 208 8.70 18.20 0.95
N LYS A 209 9.04 17.56 -0.18
CA LYS A 209 10.42 17.10 -0.49
C LYS A 209 11.43 18.23 -0.72
N THR A 210 11.00 19.44 -1.06
CA THR A 210 11.90 20.59 -1.32
C THR A 210 12.08 21.53 -0.12
N ALA A 211 11.15 21.51 0.85
CA ALA A 211 11.16 22.37 2.03
C ALA A 211 12.07 21.88 3.19
N SER A 212 12.55 20.63 3.16
CA SER A 212 13.30 19.97 4.23
C SER A 212 14.79 20.36 4.38
N LYS A 213 15.29 21.39 3.67
CA LYS A 213 16.66 21.91 3.88
C LYS A 213 16.70 23.01 4.97
N PRO A 214 17.41 22.84 6.10
CA PRO A 214 17.39 23.83 7.18
C PRO A 214 18.15 25.11 6.81
N LYS A 215 17.47 26.27 6.85
CA LYS A 215 18.11 27.60 6.77
C LYS A 215 18.79 27.93 8.11
N ALA A 216 20.09 28.23 8.06
CA ALA A 216 20.88 28.66 9.22
C ALA A 216 20.31 29.92 9.90
N LYS A 217 20.13 29.87 11.23
CA LYS A 217 19.58 30.96 12.07
C LYS A 217 20.47 32.22 12.02
N PRO A 218 19.92 33.43 11.73
CA PRO A 218 20.62 34.68 11.96
C PRO A 218 20.36 35.24 13.37
N LYS A 219 21.40 35.80 13.99
CA LYS A 219 21.39 36.48 15.29
C LYS A 219 20.66 37.83 15.23
N THR A 220 19.87 38.15 16.26
CA THR A 220 19.27 39.49 16.46
C THR A 220 20.28 40.48 17.05
N PRO A 221 20.17 41.80 16.71
CA PRO A 221 19.65 42.75 17.71
C PRO A 221 18.86 43.99 17.18
N LYS A 222 17.77 44.30 17.92
CA LYS A 222 17.14 45.57 18.37
C LYS A 222 17.21 46.93 17.59
N THR A 223 15.97 47.45 17.37
CA THR A 223 15.41 48.83 17.54
C THR A 223 15.81 50.01 16.62
N ALA A 224 14.83 50.62 15.92
CA ALA A 224 14.22 51.95 16.22
C ALA A 224 13.59 52.71 15.02
N SER A 225 12.35 53.20 15.22
CA SER A 225 11.70 54.45 14.76
C SER A 225 11.53 54.82 13.26
N SER A 226 10.27 55.08 12.89
CA SER A 226 9.77 55.85 11.72
C SER A 226 9.93 57.39 11.94
N PRO A 227 9.91 58.30 10.93
CA PRO A 227 8.64 58.73 10.29
C PRO A 227 8.66 59.22 8.80
N ARG A 228 7.54 58.96 8.10
CA ARG A 228 6.78 59.74 7.07
C ARG A 228 7.45 60.81 6.16
N THR A 229 7.20 60.76 4.84
CA THR A 229 6.29 61.71 4.10
C THR A 229 5.96 61.35 2.61
N LYS A 230 4.65 61.46 2.32
CA LYS A 230 3.78 61.51 1.11
C LYS A 230 4.27 62.05 -0.26
N LYS A 231 3.80 61.42 -1.37
CA LYS A 231 2.82 61.91 -2.41
C LYS A 231 2.85 61.04 -3.70
N ALA A 232 1.77 60.33 -4.08
CA ALA A 232 0.66 60.68 -5.03
C ALA A 232 0.85 59.98 -6.41
N LYS A 233 0.17 58.91 -6.83
CA LYS A 233 -1.25 58.55 -7.14
C LYS A 233 -1.50 58.47 -8.67
N ALA A 234 -1.81 57.26 -9.17
CA ALA A 234 -2.72 56.94 -10.29
C ALA A 234 -3.03 55.42 -10.29
N PRO A 235 -4.15 54.96 -10.87
CA PRO A 235 -4.95 53.82 -10.37
C PRO A 235 -4.67 52.49 -11.09
N GLU A 236 -4.77 51.36 -10.39
CA GLU A 236 -4.93 50.03 -10.99
C GLU A 236 -5.53 49.04 -9.97
N LEU A 237 -6.36 48.12 -10.48
CA LEU A 237 -7.18 47.14 -9.77
C LEU A 237 -6.32 46.14 -8.97
N PRO A 238 -6.81 45.55 -7.86
CA PRO A 238 -6.02 44.62 -7.06
C PRO A 238 -5.93 43.27 -7.80
N MET A 239 -4.71 42.91 -8.22
CA MET A 239 -4.32 41.50 -8.32
C MET A 239 -3.80 41.08 -6.95
N GLU A 240 -4.47 40.11 -6.34
CA GLU A 240 -4.01 39.45 -5.13
C GLU A 240 -2.79 38.59 -5.47
N THR A 241 -1.72 38.74 -4.69
CA THR A 241 -0.56 37.85 -4.69
C THR A 241 -0.96 36.49 -4.09
N PRO A 242 -0.56 35.34 -4.67
CA PRO A 242 -0.80 34.04 -4.04
C PRO A 242 -0.07 33.96 -2.71
N GLY A 243 -0.80 33.68 -1.63
CA GLY A 243 -0.24 33.45 -0.29
C GLY A 243 0.47 32.10 -0.18
N GLU A 244 1.29 31.93 0.86
CA GLU A 244 1.82 30.63 1.28
C GLU A 244 0.68 29.60 1.41
N PRO A 245 0.89 28.31 1.09
CA PRO A 245 -0.14 27.29 1.24
C PRO A 245 -0.61 27.23 2.70
N ASP A 246 -1.92 27.33 2.88
CA ASP A 246 -2.56 27.25 4.19
C ASP A 246 -2.59 25.78 4.63
N ASP A 247 -1.72 25.38 5.57
CA ASP A 247 -1.75 24.06 6.21
C ASP A 247 -2.78 24.02 7.37
N SER A 248 -3.74 24.94 7.39
CA SER A 248 -4.80 24.91 8.39
C SER A 248 -5.62 23.62 8.26
N PRO A 249 -6.15 23.10 9.38
CA PRO A 249 -7.14 22.04 9.37
C PRO A 249 -8.29 22.24 8.36
N ASP A 250 -8.71 23.49 8.13
CA ASP A 250 -9.79 23.81 7.21
C ASP A 250 -9.36 23.59 5.74
N ALA A 251 -8.15 23.99 5.38
CA ALA A 251 -7.58 23.77 4.04
C ALA A 251 -7.27 22.29 3.75
N LEU A 252 -6.83 21.52 4.77
CA LEU A 252 -6.66 20.06 4.66
C LEU A 252 -8.00 19.36 4.39
N ILE A 253 -9.05 19.74 5.12
CA ILE A 253 -10.41 19.22 4.90
C ILE A 253 -10.89 19.59 3.50
N ASP A 254 -10.80 20.87 3.10
CA ASP A 254 -11.28 21.32 1.79
C ASP A 254 -10.56 20.61 0.64
N GLY A 255 -9.26 20.33 0.78
CA GLY A 255 -8.49 19.59 -0.23
C GLY A 255 -8.96 18.15 -0.46
N VAL A 256 -9.46 17.46 0.58
CA VAL A 256 -9.98 16.09 0.45
C VAL A 256 -11.48 16.02 0.17
N LEU A 257 -12.23 17.09 0.44
CA LEU A 257 -13.65 17.17 0.09
C LEU A 257 -13.87 17.31 -1.41
N VAL A 258 -12.96 17.96 -2.13
CA VAL A 258 -13.03 18.13 -3.59
C VAL A 258 -13.19 16.78 -4.33
N PRO A 259 -12.29 15.79 -4.19
CA PRO A 259 -12.46 14.51 -4.88
C PRO A 259 -13.71 13.75 -4.42
N LEU A 260 -14.15 13.91 -3.17
CA LEU A 260 -15.38 13.28 -2.66
C LEU A 260 -16.65 13.91 -3.26
N ARG A 261 -16.62 15.20 -3.64
CA ARG A 261 -17.73 15.88 -4.33
C ARG A 261 -17.80 15.54 -5.81
N ASP A 262 -16.64 15.32 -6.43
CA ASP A 262 -16.52 15.04 -7.86
C ASP A 262 -16.85 13.58 -8.24
N ALA A 263 -16.89 12.66 -7.25
CA ALA A 263 -17.22 11.24 -7.44
C ALA A 263 -18.14 10.73 -6.31
N PRO A 264 -19.41 11.18 -6.26
CA PRO A 264 -20.32 10.93 -5.14
C PRO A 264 -20.64 9.44 -4.89
N ASP A 265 -20.54 8.58 -5.93
CA ASP A 265 -20.90 7.17 -5.81
C ASP A 265 -19.67 6.25 -5.67
N THR A 266 -18.53 6.56 -6.31
CA THR A 266 -17.34 5.68 -6.36
C THR A 266 -16.09 6.20 -5.60
N GLY A 267 -16.07 7.47 -5.19
CA GLY A 267 -14.89 8.11 -4.59
C GLY A 267 -14.46 7.56 -3.22
N THR A 268 -13.58 6.56 -3.19
CA THR A 268 -12.82 6.19 -1.99
C THR A 268 -11.54 7.03 -1.90
N LEU A 269 -11.18 7.45 -0.68
CA LEU A 269 -9.87 8.07 -0.44
C LEU A 269 -8.83 6.95 -0.24
N PRO A 270 -7.59 7.08 -0.76
CA PRO A 270 -6.56 6.08 -0.50
C PRO A 270 -6.34 5.90 1.01
N VAL A 271 -6.22 4.66 1.48
CA VAL A 271 -6.04 4.32 2.92
C VAL A 271 -4.88 5.10 3.55
N ARG A 272 -3.79 5.33 2.81
CA ARG A 272 -2.65 6.13 3.29
C ARG A 272 -3.04 7.58 3.59
N VAL A 273 -3.94 8.17 2.82
CA VAL A 273 -4.48 9.52 3.07
C VAL A 273 -5.34 9.49 4.33
N LEU A 274 -6.23 8.51 4.47
CA LEU A 274 -7.08 8.36 5.66
C LEU A 274 -6.25 8.20 6.93
N ARG A 275 -5.25 7.30 6.93
CA ARG A 275 -4.28 7.13 8.05
C ARG A 275 -3.56 8.42 8.40
N GLY A 276 -3.11 9.14 7.37
CA GLY A 276 -2.49 10.45 7.54
C GLY A 276 -3.41 11.44 8.25
N LEU A 277 -4.69 11.51 7.87
CA LEU A 277 -5.69 12.39 8.49
C LEU A 277 -6.06 11.94 9.91
N VAL A 278 -6.22 10.65 10.17
CA VAL A 278 -6.50 10.09 11.51
C VAL A 278 -5.37 10.41 12.49
N ALA A 279 -4.13 10.50 12.02
CA ALA A 279 -2.99 10.94 12.83
C ALA A 279 -3.07 12.42 13.30
N HIS A 280 -4.05 13.19 12.84
CA HIS A 280 -4.28 14.59 13.24
C HIS A 280 -5.64 14.77 13.96
N PRO A 281 -5.73 14.49 15.28
CA PRO A 281 -6.98 14.64 16.05
C PRO A 281 -7.59 16.05 16.02
N GLY A 282 -6.80 17.08 15.72
CA GLY A 282 -7.28 18.46 15.54
C GLY A 282 -8.25 18.65 14.36
N LEU A 283 -8.21 17.77 13.35
CA LEU A 283 -9.15 17.77 12.23
C LEU A 283 -10.57 17.43 12.68
N ALA A 284 -10.70 16.52 13.65
CA ALA A 284 -12.00 16.08 14.16
C ALA A 284 -12.85 17.25 14.67
N PHE A 285 -12.24 18.20 15.39
CA PHE A 285 -12.94 19.40 15.87
C PHE A 285 -13.51 20.28 14.75
N ARG A 286 -12.81 20.38 13.62
CA ARG A 286 -13.24 21.21 12.49
C ARG A 286 -14.33 20.54 11.69
N LEU A 287 -14.14 19.26 11.38
CA LEU A 287 -15.12 18.48 10.62
C LEU A 287 -16.45 18.38 11.37
N VAL A 288 -16.42 18.04 12.66
CA VAL A 288 -17.62 18.02 13.51
C VAL A 288 -18.29 19.39 13.56
N HIS A 289 -17.52 20.48 13.65
CA HIS A 289 -18.10 21.82 13.63
C HIS A 289 -18.79 22.11 12.29
N ARG A 290 -18.20 21.77 11.14
CA ARG A 290 -18.81 22.02 9.82
C ARG A 290 -20.14 21.26 9.69
N VAL A 291 -20.13 19.97 9.97
CA VAL A 291 -21.32 19.11 9.86
C VAL A 291 -22.42 19.53 10.84
N LEU A 292 -22.10 19.74 12.13
CA LEU A 292 -23.12 20.10 13.13
C LEU A 292 -23.73 21.49 12.90
N THR A 293 -23.11 22.37 12.11
CA THR A 293 -23.59 23.75 11.94
C THR A 293 -24.24 24.04 10.61
N ALA A 294 -24.14 23.11 9.67
CA ALA A 294 -24.75 23.22 8.38
C ALA A 294 -26.27 23.01 8.49
N ASP A 295 -27.05 23.89 7.88
CA ASP A 295 -28.51 23.70 7.76
C ASP A 295 -28.83 22.46 6.92
N ALA A 296 -27.99 22.17 5.92
CA ALA A 296 -27.95 20.92 5.15
C ALA A 296 -26.48 20.47 5.03
N PRO A 297 -26.05 19.40 5.72
CA PRO A 297 -24.66 18.96 5.70
C PRO A 297 -24.25 18.45 4.32
N ASP A 298 -23.06 18.85 3.88
CA ASP A 298 -22.50 18.46 2.59
C ASP A 298 -22.25 16.94 2.53
N LEU A 299 -22.73 16.26 1.48
CA LEU A 299 -22.62 14.82 1.33
C LEU A 299 -21.16 14.34 1.36
N ALA A 300 -20.24 15.12 0.79
CA ALA A 300 -18.80 14.83 0.84
C ALA A 300 -18.23 14.93 2.26
N GLU A 301 -18.70 15.89 3.07
CA GLU A 301 -18.31 16.00 4.49
C GLU A 301 -18.84 14.83 5.32
N GLN A 302 -20.08 14.40 5.04
CA GLN A 302 -20.66 13.21 5.66
C GLN A 302 -19.87 11.95 5.30
N ARG A 303 -19.53 11.76 4.03
CA ARG A 303 -18.72 10.64 3.54
C ARG A 303 -17.32 10.65 4.14
N LEU A 304 -16.68 11.82 4.23
CA LEU A 304 -15.38 11.95 4.89
C LEU A 304 -15.47 11.55 6.38
N CYS A 305 -16.54 11.91 7.08
CA CYS A 305 -16.76 11.47 8.46
C CYS A 305 -16.81 9.93 8.55
N VAL A 306 -17.57 9.28 7.66
CA VAL A 306 -17.66 7.81 7.61
C VAL A 306 -16.26 7.19 7.44
N LEU A 307 -15.53 7.62 6.40
CA LEU A 307 -14.21 7.06 6.08
C LEU A 307 -13.18 7.27 7.21
N LEU A 308 -13.18 8.44 7.86
CA LEU A 308 -12.25 8.72 8.96
C LEU A 308 -12.63 8.00 10.24
N LEU A 309 -13.92 7.89 10.55
CA LEU A 309 -14.40 7.11 11.71
C LEU A 309 -14.12 5.63 11.52
N ASP A 310 -14.28 5.11 10.30
CA ASP A 310 -14.01 3.71 9.97
C ASP A 310 -12.52 3.38 10.07
N GLU A 311 -11.64 4.19 9.44
CA GLU A 311 -10.18 4.01 9.57
C GLU A 311 -9.73 4.14 11.04
N ALA A 312 -10.26 5.13 11.78
CA ALA A 312 -9.94 5.31 13.18
C ALA A 312 -10.44 4.16 14.05
N ARG A 313 -11.61 3.57 13.75
CA ARG A 313 -12.12 2.35 14.37
C ARG A 313 -11.20 1.17 14.07
N MET A 314 -10.81 0.98 12.81
CA MET A 314 -9.93 -0.11 12.39
C MET A 314 -8.58 -0.06 13.11
N ASP A 315 -7.95 1.12 13.17
CA ASP A 315 -6.71 1.33 13.92
C ASP A 315 -6.92 1.03 15.42
N ALA A 316 -7.96 1.59 16.04
CA ALA A 316 -8.24 1.39 17.47
C ALA A 316 -8.53 -0.07 17.85
N GLU A 317 -9.25 -0.83 17.02
CA GLU A 317 -9.51 -2.26 17.22
C GLU A 317 -8.26 -3.14 16.99
N GLY A 318 -7.27 -2.59 16.28
CA GLY A 318 -5.92 -3.13 16.21
C GLY A 318 -5.06 -2.76 17.42
N ASN A 319 -5.60 -2.07 18.43
CA ASN A 319 -4.90 -1.42 19.54
C ASN A 319 -4.03 -0.20 19.14
N GLY A 320 -4.22 0.35 17.95
CA GLY A 320 -3.54 1.56 17.50
C GLY A 320 -3.93 2.80 18.30
N ALA A 321 -2.92 3.56 18.74
CA ALA A 321 -3.12 4.74 19.58
C ALA A 321 -3.74 5.92 18.80
N ARG A 322 -3.50 6.01 17.49
CA ARG A 322 -3.92 7.13 16.65
C ARG A 322 -5.43 7.15 16.44
N GLY A 323 -6.00 6.01 16.08
CA GLY A 323 -7.44 5.81 15.94
C GLY A 323 -8.15 6.10 17.25
N GLN A 324 -7.64 5.56 18.36
CA GLN A 324 -8.20 5.83 19.69
C GLN A 324 -8.17 7.33 20.04
N ALA A 325 -7.07 8.02 19.76
CA ALA A 325 -6.94 9.46 19.99
C ALA A 325 -7.89 10.27 19.08
N PHE A 326 -8.03 9.87 17.81
CA PHE A 326 -8.92 10.52 16.86
C PHE A 326 -10.40 10.35 17.25
N LEU A 327 -10.83 9.12 17.55
CA LEU A 327 -12.20 8.84 18.02
C LEU A 327 -12.53 9.64 19.29
N THR A 328 -11.59 9.70 20.24
CA THR A 328 -11.74 10.49 21.47
C THR A 328 -11.87 11.99 21.18
N ALA A 329 -11.06 12.52 20.25
CA ALA A 329 -11.15 13.92 19.83
C ALA A 329 -12.46 14.23 19.09
N PHE A 330 -12.92 13.31 18.24
CA PHE A 330 -14.18 13.42 17.51
C PHE A 330 -15.38 13.45 18.46
N GLN A 331 -15.43 12.54 19.42
CA GLN A 331 -16.45 12.55 20.47
C GLN A 331 -16.39 13.83 21.32
N SER A 332 -15.20 14.25 21.75
CA SER A 332 -15.02 15.49 22.53
C SER A 332 -15.48 16.73 21.77
N ALA A 333 -15.27 16.77 20.45
CA ALA A 333 -15.74 17.84 19.59
C ALA A 333 -17.26 17.90 19.53
N ILE A 334 -17.93 16.75 19.43
CA ILE A 334 -19.39 16.64 19.47
C ILE A 334 -19.90 17.18 20.81
N GLU A 335 -19.43 16.62 21.92
CA GLU A 335 -19.89 16.98 23.27
C GLU A 335 -19.72 18.48 23.54
N ASN A 336 -18.56 19.05 23.18
CA ASN A 336 -18.31 20.48 23.33
C ASN A 336 -19.29 21.31 22.48
N ARG A 337 -19.54 20.91 21.23
CA ARG A 337 -20.44 21.67 20.36
C ARG A 337 -21.88 21.60 20.84
N MET A 338 -22.34 20.41 21.23
CA MET A 338 -23.68 20.15 21.76
C MET A 338 -23.94 20.95 23.04
N ALA A 339 -22.95 21.04 23.93
CA ALA A 339 -23.06 21.84 25.17
C ALA A 339 -23.15 23.36 24.95
N ASN A 340 -22.92 23.86 23.74
CA ASN A 340 -22.99 25.28 23.41
C ASN A 340 -24.26 25.67 22.60
N ASP A 341 -25.21 24.75 22.41
CA ASP A 341 -26.51 24.95 21.72
C ASP A 341 -26.40 25.52 20.30
N ARG A 342 -25.42 25.05 19.52
CA ARG A 342 -25.21 25.53 18.14
C ARG A 342 -25.15 24.40 17.11
N ALA A 343 -25.95 23.36 17.30
CA ALA A 343 -26.06 22.24 16.37
C ALA A 343 -27.40 22.27 15.62
N THR A 344 -27.41 21.85 14.36
CA THR A 344 -28.61 21.64 13.55
C THR A 344 -29.05 20.18 13.66
N LEU A 345 -30.36 19.92 13.50
CA LEU A 345 -30.88 18.56 13.51
C LEU A 345 -30.28 17.71 12.38
N ALA A 346 -30.18 18.27 11.17
CA ALA A 346 -29.61 17.60 10.02
C ALA A 346 -28.15 17.21 10.26
N GLY A 347 -27.35 18.10 10.88
CA GLY A 347 -25.97 17.81 11.26
C GLY A 347 -25.86 16.71 12.32
N VAL A 348 -26.71 16.72 13.34
CA VAL A 348 -26.76 15.69 14.39
C VAL A 348 -27.09 14.33 13.78
N HIS A 349 -28.12 14.26 12.95
CA HIS A 349 -28.50 13.02 12.26
C HIS A 349 -27.37 12.51 11.35
N SER A 350 -26.75 13.40 10.56
CA SER A 350 -25.67 13.03 9.65
C SER A 350 -24.46 12.43 10.37
N LEU A 351 -24.05 13.00 11.50
CA LEU A 351 -22.98 12.41 12.31
C LEU A 351 -23.39 11.09 12.94
N ALA A 352 -24.65 10.95 13.38
CA ALA A 352 -25.13 9.70 13.94
C ALA A 352 -25.11 8.57 12.89
N VAL A 353 -25.57 8.86 11.66
CA VAL A 353 -25.47 7.93 10.52
C VAL A 353 -24.01 7.61 10.21
N ALA A 354 -23.12 8.59 10.26
CA ALA A 354 -21.69 8.36 10.01
C ALA A 354 -21.06 7.36 11.01
N TYR A 355 -21.44 7.44 12.29
CA TYR A 355 -21.03 6.45 13.30
C TYR A 355 -21.58 5.06 12.97
N VAL A 356 -22.87 4.96 12.64
CA VAL A 356 -23.52 3.68 12.31
C VAL A 356 -22.85 3.04 11.09
N ARG A 357 -22.64 3.80 10.01
CA ARG A 357 -21.96 3.31 8.80
C ARG A 357 -20.51 2.89 9.05
N ALA A 358 -19.82 3.56 9.96
CA ALA A 358 -18.48 3.18 10.40
C ALA A 358 -18.47 2.00 11.40
N GLY A 359 -19.62 1.37 11.69
CA GLY A 359 -19.70 0.25 12.66
C GLY A 359 -19.51 0.67 14.12
N LEU A 360 -19.69 1.95 14.45
CA LEU A 360 -19.54 2.53 15.79
C LEU A 360 -20.89 2.82 16.43
N THR A 361 -20.91 2.81 17.77
CA THR A 361 -22.07 3.32 18.52
C THR A 361 -22.03 4.85 18.58
N ALA A 362 -23.07 5.50 18.06
CA ALA A 362 -23.18 6.96 18.13
C ALA A 362 -23.19 7.46 19.60
N PRO A 363 -22.43 8.53 19.95
CA PRO A 363 -22.42 9.09 21.29
C PRO A 363 -23.80 9.57 21.75
N GLU A 364 -24.11 9.46 23.05
CA GLU A 364 -25.38 9.93 23.62
C GLU A 364 -25.63 11.43 23.35
N ALA A 365 -24.57 12.22 23.20
CA ALA A 365 -24.66 13.64 22.85
C ALA A 365 -25.32 13.90 21.48
N LEU A 366 -25.30 12.92 20.56
CA LEU A 366 -26.02 13.00 19.29
C LEU A 366 -27.49 12.55 19.41
N SER A 367 -28.00 12.32 20.62
CA SER A 367 -29.40 11.97 20.80
C SER A 367 -30.33 13.15 20.48
N ALA A 368 -31.09 13.04 19.39
CA ALA A 368 -31.92 14.12 18.84
C ALA A 368 -32.96 14.68 19.82
N LEU A 369 -33.43 13.87 20.78
CA LEU A 369 -34.40 14.29 21.81
C LEU A 369 -33.83 15.29 22.83
N GLY A 370 -32.51 15.35 23.02
CA GLY A 370 -31.87 16.37 23.87
C GLY A 370 -31.75 17.74 23.19
N VAL A 371 -31.62 17.74 21.86
CA VAL A 371 -31.47 18.94 21.00
C VAL A 371 -32.83 19.58 20.69
N ALA A 372 -33.84 18.73 20.54
CA ALA A 372 -35.23 19.09 20.30
C ALA A 372 -35.82 20.02 21.36
N GLY A 373 -35.34 19.97 22.61
CA GLY A 373 -35.84 20.78 23.71
C GLY A 373 -35.65 22.30 23.55
N ASP A 374 -34.74 22.74 22.68
CA ASP A 374 -34.41 24.16 22.47
C ASP A 374 -34.60 24.65 21.00
N LEU A 375 -34.76 23.72 20.06
CA LEU A 375 -35.14 24.00 18.66
C LEU A 375 -36.55 23.46 18.44
N GLY A 376 -37.56 24.35 18.59
CA GLY A 376 -39.00 24.05 18.63
C GLY A 376 -39.61 23.46 17.34
N GLY A 377 -39.12 22.31 16.89
CA GLY A 377 -39.67 21.51 15.80
C GLY A 377 -39.58 20.00 16.02
N LEU A 378 -38.83 19.51 17.01
CA LEU A 378 -38.81 18.09 17.39
C LEU A 378 -39.29 17.83 18.82
N THR A 379 -39.58 18.88 19.60
CA THR A 379 -40.52 18.74 20.73
C THR A 379 -41.82 18.10 20.29
N ASP A 380 -42.16 18.16 19.00
CA ASP A 380 -43.28 17.43 18.40
C ASP A 380 -43.12 15.90 18.40
N LEU A 381 -41.95 15.25 18.54
CA LEU A 381 -41.94 13.78 18.75
C LEU A 381 -42.33 13.37 20.18
N ALA A 382 -42.16 14.29 21.14
CA ALA A 382 -42.65 14.13 22.52
C ALA A 382 -44.06 14.74 22.73
N GLU A 383 -44.47 15.70 21.89
CA GLU A 383 -45.83 16.26 21.81
C GLU A 383 -46.74 15.51 20.80
N LEU A 384 -46.20 14.62 19.96
CA LEU A 384 -46.86 13.46 19.32
C LEU A 384 -47.22 12.45 20.43
N GLY A 385 -47.96 12.92 21.43
CA GLY A 385 -48.58 12.11 22.46
C GLY A 385 -49.76 11.29 21.93
N ASP A 386 -50.08 11.42 20.64
CA ASP A 386 -51.07 10.60 19.95
C ASP A 386 -50.37 9.56 19.04
N PRO A 387 -50.43 8.26 19.37
CA PRO A 387 -49.86 7.18 18.57
C PRO A 387 -50.25 7.22 17.08
N GLU A 388 -51.43 7.77 16.75
CA GLU A 388 -51.94 7.83 15.37
C GLU A 388 -51.14 8.77 14.46
N ASP A 389 -50.50 9.81 14.99
CA ASP A 389 -49.76 10.78 14.16
C ASP A 389 -48.31 10.34 13.94
N LEU A 390 -47.71 9.60 14.88
CA LEU A 390 -46.42 8.93 14.68
C LEU A 390 -46.55 7.80 13.66
N GLU A 391 -47.66 7.05 13.70
CA GLU A 391 -47.97 5.97 12.77
C GLU A 391 -48.15 6.48 11.33
N LYS A 392 -48.68 7.69 11.12
CA LYS A 392 -48.81 8.31 9.79
C LYS A 392 -47.48 8.74 9.16
N VAL A 393 -46.58 9.32 9.96
CA VAL A 393 -45.25 9.72 9.46
C VAL A 393 -44.45 8.46 9.11
N LEU A 394 -44.54 7.44 9.96
CA LEU A 394 -43.97 6.13 9.68
C LEU A 394 -44.58 5.51 8.43
N ASP A 395 -45.90 5.53 8.25
CA ASP A 395 -46.56 4.92 7.10
C ASP A 395 -46.13 5.52 5.76
N GLN A 396 -45.67 6.77 5.73
CA GLN A 396 -45.20 7.41 4.51
C GLN A 396 -43.75 7.01 4.20
N ASP A 397 -42.81 7.30 5.09
CA ASP A 397 -41.38 7.04 4.85
C ASP A 397 -41.05 5.53 4.84
N LEU A 398 -41.71 4.75 5.71
CA LEU A 398 -41.56 3.29 5.72
C LEU A 398 -42.35 2.63 4.58
N GLY A 399 -43.48 3.22 4.17
CA GLY A 399 -44.23 2.74 3.02
C GLY A 399 -43.39 2.79 1.75
N ASP A 400 -42.67 3.89 1.56
CA ASP A 400 -41.75 4.09 0.44
C ASP A 400 -40.59 3.08 0.53
N ALA A 401 -39.90 2.98 1.67
CA ALA A 401 -38.80 2.02 1.86
C ALA A 401 -39.21 0.54 1.69
N LEU A 402 -40.38 0.15 2.20
CA LEU A 402 -40.94 -1.21 2.01
C LEU A 402 -41.40 -1.48 0.57
N SER A 403 -41.61 -0.44 -0.23
CA SER A 403 -42.01 -0.57 -1.64
C SER A 403 -40.81 -0.58 -2.59
N GLU A 404 -39.70 0.03 -2.19
CA GLU A 404 -38.45 0.10 -2.98
C GLU A 404 -37.48 -1.03 -2.67
N LEU A 405 -37.47 -1.56 -1.43
CA LEU A 405 -36.56 -2.62 -1.00
C LEU A 405 -37.26 -3.98 -0.95
N ASP A 406 -36.80 -4.91 -1.79
CA ASP A 406 -37.28 -6.29 -1.82
C ASP A 406 -36.45 -7.25 -0.93
N ASP A 407 -35.35 -6.77 -0.32
CA ASP A 407 -34.46 -7.54 0.52
C ASP A 407 -34.59 -7.18 2.03
N PRO A 408 -34.95 -8.15 2.90
CA PRO A 408 -35.02 -7.93 4.35
C PRO A 408 -33.71 -7.44 5.00
N TYR A 409 -32.54 -7.78 4.46
CA TYR A 409 -31.26 -7.34 5.02
C TYR A 409 -30.93 -5.88 4.67
N GLN A 410 -31.13 -5.48 3.41
CA GLN A 410 -31.09 -4.07 3.02
C GLN A 410 -32.04 -3.21 3.84
N LEU A 411 -33.26 -3.72 4.11
CA LEU A 411 -34.21 -3.05 4.99
C LEU A 411 -33.65 -2.90 6.42
N TYR A 412 -33.04 -3.94 6.98
CA TYR A 412 -32.35 -3.84 8.28
C TYR A 412 -31.27 -2.74 8.29
N CYS A 413 -30.45 -2.66 7.25
CA CYS A 413 -29.42 -1.63 7.11
C CYS A 413 -30.03 -0.21 7.03
N ALA A 414 -31.05 -0.02 6.19
CA ALA A 414 -31.77 1.25 6.08
C ALA A 414 -32.37 1.67 7.45
N PHE A 415 -32.85 0.70 8.23
CA PHE A 415 -33.33 0.95 9.59
C PHE A 415 -32.24 1.42 10.56
N GLN A 416 -31.04 0.85 10.50
CA GLN A 416 -29.93 1.29 11.36
C GLN A 416 -29.62 2.78 11.12
N GLU A 417 -29.67 3.22 9.86
CA GLU A 417 -29.45 4.61 9.49
C GLU A 417 -30.62 5.51 9.88
N MET A 418 -31.86 5.11 9.58
CA MET A 418 -33.05 5.90 9.91
C MET A 418 -33.20 6.12 11.42
N LEU A 419 -32.83 5.13 12.23
CA LEU A 419 -32.91 5.22 13.70
C LEU A 419 -31.65 5.85 14.30
N ALA A 420 -30.68 6.27 13.49
CA ALA A 420 -29.45 6.88 13.96
C ALA A 420 -29.76 8.18 14.73
N GLY A 421 -29.16 8.33 15.92
CA GLY A 421 -29.37 9.50 16.77
C GLY A 421 -30.66 9.46 17.61
N LEU A 422 -31.48 8.42 17.53
CA LEU A 422 -32.55 8.20 18.52
C LEU A 422 -31.98 7.54 19.80
N PRO A 423 -32.50 7.87 21.00
CA PRO A 423 -32.15 7.14 22.20
C PRO A 423 -32.71 5.71 22.16
N ASN A 424 -32.03 4.76 22.79
CA ASN A 424 -32.38 3.33 22.71
C ASN A 424 -33.86 3.00 23.03
N PRO A 425 -34.52 3.61 24.03
CA PRO A 425 -35.95 3.37 24.26
C PRO A 425 -36.84 3.77 23.08
N ALA A 426 -36.51 4.86 22.38
CA ALA A 426 -37.24 5.31 21.20
C ALA A 426 -36.98 4.37 20.00
N LYS A 427 -35.73 3.92 19.83
CA LYS A 427 -35.38 2.89 18.84
C LYS A 427 -36.20 1.62 19.02
N GLY A 428 -36.30 1.13 20.27
CA GLY A 428 -37.11 -0.05 20.59
C GLY A 428 -38.61 0.16 20.36
N HIS A 429 -39.14 1.33 20.72
CA HIS A 429 -40.55 1.66 20.44
C HIS A 429 -40.83 1.62 18.93
N MET A 430 -39.93 2.20 18.14
CA MET A 430 -40.02 2.25 16.69
C MET A 430 -39.96 0.86 16.07
N ALA A 431 -38.95 0.07 16.43
CA ALA A 431 -38.83 -1.32 16.02
C ALA A 431 -40.11 -2.12 16.37
N GLY A 432 -40.72 -1.85 17.53
CA GLY A 432 -41.97 -2.49 17.95
C GLY A 432 -43.18 -2.16 17.07
N LEU A 433 -43.35 -0.91 16.62
CA LEU A 433 -44.42 -0.55 15.69
C LEU A 433 -44.29 -1.30 14.37
N ILE A 434 -43.07 -1.41 13.87
CA ILE A 434 -42.74 -2.00 12.58
C ILE A 434 -42.83 -3.53 12.64
N ALA A 435 -42.32 -4.12 13.71
CA ALA A 435 -42.35 -5.56 13.94
C ALA A 435 -43.78 -6.14 14.01
N ARG A 436 -44.79 -5.30 14.26
CA ARG A 436 -46.21 -5.68 14.28
C ARG A 436 -46.93 -5.61 12.93
N ARG A 437 -46.31 -5.03 11.89
CA ARG A 437 -46.95 -4.89 10.57
C ARG A 437 -47.05 -6.23 9.82
N SER A 438 -47.94 -6.35 8.84
CA SER A 438 -48.32 -7.64 8.25
C SER A 438 -47.49 -8.10 7.04
N GLU A 439 -46.57 -7.28 6.53
CA GLU A 439 -45.78 -7.50 5.33
C GLU A 439 -44.87 -8.74 5.48
N ALA A 440 -44.63 -9.44 4.36
CA ALA A 440 -43.99 -10.77 4.38
C ALA A 440 -42.52 -10.76 4.82
N MET A 441 -41.81 -9.65 4.60
CA MET A 441 -40.41 -9.45 4.99
C MET A 441 -40.21 -9.19 6.50
N ILE A 442 -41.24 -8.71 7.21
CA ILE A 442 -41.13 -8.28 8.61
C ILE A 442 -40.68 -9.40 9.56
N PRO A 443 -41.17 -10.65 9.47
CA PRO A 443 -40.65 -11.74 10.29
C PRO A 443 -39.15 -11.99 10.10
N ARG A 444 -38.62 -11.86 8.87
CA ARG A 444 -37.19 -12.01 8.58
C ARG A 444 -36.40 -10.83 9.15
N LEU A 445 -36.88 -9.60 8.96
CA LEU A 445 -36.32 -8.40 9.59
C LEU A 445 -36.21 -8.55 11.11
N CYS A 446 -37.27 -9.07 11.76
CA CYS A 446 -37.26 -9.31 13.20
C CYS A 446 -36.15 -10.28 13.61
N LEU A 447 -35.78 -11.27 12.79
CA LEU A 447 -34.66 -12.18 13.09
C LEU A 447 -33.31 -11.46 13.09
N TYR A 448 -33.05 -10.55 12.15
CA TYR A 448 -31.86 -9.71 12.19
C TYR A 448 -31.84 -8.84 13.45
N TRP A 449 -32.99 -8.25 13.80
CA TRP A 449 -33.13 -7.46 15.02
C TRP A 449 -32.94 -8.24 16.32
N LEU A 450 -33.04 -9.57 16.33
CA LEU A 450 -32.66 -10.37 17.51
C LEU A 450 -31.15 -10.35 17.77
N LEU A 451 -30.36 -10.02 16.76
CA LEU A 451 -28.90 -9.95 16.80
C LEU A 451 -28.40 -8.49 16.84
N ASP A 452 -29.31 -7.52 16.92
CA ASP A 452 -28.99 -6.09 17.03
C ASP A 452 -28.22 -5.80 18.33
N PRO A 453 -27.22 -4.89 18.33
CA PRO A 453 -26.51 -4.51 19.56
C PRO A 453 -27.41 -3.82 20.61
N VAL A 454 -28.50 -3.17 20.22
CA VAL A 454 -29.44 -2.46 21.10
C VAL A 454 -30.48 -3.41 21.71
N ALA A 455 -30.46 -3.53 23.04
CA ALA A 455 -31.32 -4.47 23.77
C ALA A 455 -32.83 -4.20 23.59
N GLU A 456 -33.21 -2.93 23.47
CA GLU A 456 -34.60 -2.51 23.28
C GLU A 456 -35.14 -2.88 21.90
N ILE A 457 -34.30 -2.86 20.85
CA ILE A 457 -34.65 -3.36 19.51
C ILE A 457 -34.85 -4.87 19.56
N ARG A 458 -33.90 -5.62 20.17
CA ARG A 458 -34.02 -7.07 20.36
C ARG A 458 -35.31 -7.46 21.08
N LEU A 459 -35.65 -6.74 22.15
CA LEU A 459 -36.85 -7.02 22.95
C LEU A 459 -38.12 -6.80 22.12
N ALA A 460 -38.20 -5.69 21.40
CA ALA A 460 -39.35 -5.39 20.54
C ALA A 460 -39.56 -6.46 19.45
N ALA A 461 -38.47 -6.88 18.80
CA ALA A 461 -38.51 -7.96 17.81
C ALA A 461 -38.92 -9.30 18.43
N ALA A 462 -38.37 -9.64 19.60
CA ALA A 462 -38.70 -10.86 20.35
C ALA A 462 -40.18 -10.92 20.75
N GLU A 463 -40.74 -9.82 21.26
CA GLU A 463 -42.15 -9.72 21.63
C GLU A 463 -43.08 -9.84 20.42
N ALA A 464 -42.76 -9.19 19.32
CA ALA A 464 -43.53 -9.27 18.08
C ALA A 464 -43.52 -10.69 17.48
N LEU A 465 -42.35 -11.36 17.47
CA LEU A 465 -42.24 -12.75 17.04
C LEU A 465 -43.01 -13.70 17.98
N ALA A 466 -42.97 -13.45 19.29
CA ALA A 466 -43.73 -14.21 20.28
C ALA A 466 -45.25 -14.07 20.09
N GLU A 467 -45.73 -12.87 19.80
CA GLU A 467 -47.13 -12.60 19.48
C GLU A 467 -47.55 -13.33 18.20
N ARG A 468 -46.74 -13.23 17.13
CA ARG A 468 -46.98 -13.96 15.87
C ARG A 468 -47.09 -15.47 16.09
N LEU A 469 -46.13 -16.06 16.80
CA LEU A 469 -46.11 -17.49 17.15
C LEU A 469 -47.34 -17.93 17.95
N SER A 470 -47.89 -17.03 18.78
CA SER A 470 -49.10 -17.31 19.56
C SER A 470 -50.37 -17.31 18.70
N ASN A 471 -50.37 -16.58 17.58
CA ASN A 471 -51.49 -16.46 16.66
C ASN A 471 -51.44 -17.51 15.53
N ALA A 472 -50.27 -17.80 14.98
CA ALA A 472 -50.05 -18.75 13.90
C ALA A 472 -48.60 -19.31 13.91
N PRO A 473 -48.37 -20.53 13.41
CA PRO A 473 -47.01 -21.03 13.24
C PRO A 473 -46.26 -20.22 12.18
N LEU A 474 -44.97 -19.95 12.42
CA LEU A 474 -44.07 -19.40 11.40
C LEU A 474 -43.77 -20.46 10.33
N GLU A 475 -43.31 -19.99 9.17
CA GLU A 475 -42.75 -20.86 8.13
C GLU A 475 -41.61 -21.71 8.69
N ARG A 476 -41.45 -22.95 8.20
CA ARG A 476 -40.46 -23.90 8.74
C ARG A 476 -39.03 -23.36 8.66
N SER A 477 -38.65 -22.70 7.55
CA SER A 477 -37.35 -22.05 7.34
C SER A 477 -37.08 -20.98 8.40
N LEU A 478 -37.99 -20.01 8.54
CA LEU A 478 -37.94 -18.96 9.57
C LEU A 478 -37.92 -19.53 11.00
N MET A 479 -38.65 -20.61 11.27
CA MET A 479 -38.64 -21.26 12.58
C MET A 479 -37.28 -21.93 12.88
N ALA A 480 -36.62 -22.51 11.87
CA ALA A 480 -35.28 -23.08 12.03
C ALA A 480 -34.26 -21.98 12.38
N LEU A 481 -34.27 -20.88 11.62
CA LEU A 481 -33.43 -19.71 11.86
C LEU A 481 -33.69 -19.07 13.21
N LEU A 482 -34.95 -18.93 13.63
CA LEU A 482 -35.31 -18.42 14.96
C LEU A 482 -34.69 -19.27 16.08
N VAL A 483 -34.77 -20.59 15.97
CA VAL A 483 -34.20 -21.52 16.96
C VAL A 483 -32.68 -21.41 17.01
N THR A 484 -32.05 -21.12 15.87
CA THR A 484 -30.59 -20.94 15.75
C THR A 484 -30.16 -19.57 16.29
N ALA A 485 -30.73 -18.46 15.80
CA ALA A 485 -30.47 -17.08 16.25
C ALA A 485 -30.62 -16.95 17.78
N ARG A 486 -31.66 -17.57 18.35
CA ARG A 486 -31.89 -17.64 19.80
C ARG A 486 -30.68 -18.15 20.60
N ARG A 487 -29.86 -19.05 20.04
CA ARG A 487 -28.67 -19.60 20.72
C ARG A 487 -27.56 -18.57 20.81
N TRP A 488 -27.49 -17.64 19.86
CA TRP A 488 -26.48 -16.59 19.74
C TRP A 488 -26.84 -15.33 20.54
N MET A 489 -28.11 -15.18 20.93
CA MET A 489 -28.59 -14.02 21.68
C MET A 489 -27.97 -13.95 23.10
N PRO A 490 -27.69 -12.74 23.60
CA PRO A 490 -27.34 -12.50 25.00
C PRO A 490 -28.43 -13.04 25.96
N PRO A 491 -28.07 -13.43 27.19
CA PRO A 491 -29.04 -13.87 28.20
C PRO A 491 -29.80 -12.68 28.81
N ASP A 492 -30.70 -12.07 28.04
CA ASP A 492 -31.48 -10.90 28.40
C ASP A 492 -33.01 -11.10 28.28
N ALA A 493 -33.77 -10.04 28.52
CA ALA A 493 -35.23 -10.07 28.49
C ALA A 493 -35.81 -10.48 27.12
N ALA A 494 -35.11 -10.17 26.01
CA ALA A 494 -35.52 -10.55 24.68
C ALA A 494 -35.41 -12.06 24.49
N ARG A 495 -34.29 -12.66 24.90
CA ARG A 495 -34.12 -14.12 24.89
C ARG A 495 -35.13 -14.81 25.79
N ASP A 496 -35.39 -14.28 26.98
CA ASP A 496 -36.40 -14.81 27.89
C ASP A 496 -37.82 -14.79 27.28
N ALA A 497 -38.17 -13.73 26.54
CA ALA A 497 -39.45 -13.63 25.84
C ALA A 497 -39.60 -14.71 24.76
N LEU A 498 -38.56 -14.91 23.95
CA LEU A 498 -38.54 -15.96 22.93
C LEU A 498 -38.54 -17.36 23.54
N ASP A 499 -37.83 -17.60 24.63
CA ASP A 499 -37.80 -18.89 25.33
C ASP A 499 -39.21 -19.34 25.73
N ARG A 500 -40.00 -18.40 26.29
CA ARG A 500 -41.40 -18.64 26.64
C ARG A 500 -42.24 -18.92 25.39
N ALA A 501 -42.08 -18.11 24.35
CA ALA A 501 -42.84 -18.25 23.11
C ALA A 501 -42.57 -19.57 22.39
N VAL A 502 -41.30 -19.94 22.22
CA VAL A 502 -40.89 -21.19 21.58
C VAL A 502 -41.32 -22.41 22.40
N ALA A 503 -41.24 -22.35 23.73
CA ALA A 503 -41.75 -23.41 24.60
C ALA A 503 -43.27 -23.62 24.44
N ASN A 504 -44.04 -22.52 24.37
CA ASN A 504 -45.48 -22.56 24.15
C ASN A 504 -45.85 -23.09 22.76
N ALA A 505 -45.14 -22.65 21.71
CA ALA A 505 -45.35 -23.13 20.34
C ALA A 505 -45.03 -24.63 20.19
N ARG A 506 -43.94 -25.10 20.80
CA ARG A 506 -43.57 -26.53 20.82
C ARG A 506 -44.59 -27.40 21.54
N ALA A 507 -45.26 -26.88 22.57
CA ALA A 507 -46.34 -27.59 23.27
C ALA A 507 -47.61 -27.74 22.41
N GLY A 508 -47.78 -26.94 21.35
CA GLY A 508 -48.92 -26.97 20.43
C GLY A 508 -48.68 -27.77 19.13
N LEU A 509 -47.44 -28.17 18.83
CA LEU A 509 -47.07 -28.87 17.60
C LEU A 509 -47.20 -30.40 17.76
N THR A 510 -48.43 -30.93 17.64
CA THR A 510 -48.61 -32.33 17.25
C THR A 510 -48.24 -32.47 15.78
N THR A 511 -47.06 -33.06 15.52
CA THR A 511 -46.64 -33.72 14.26
C THR A 511 -47.29 -33.19 12.98
N VAL A 512 -46.59 -32.30 12.28
CA VAL A 512 -46.87 -32.03 10.86
C VAL A 512 -45.76 -32.64 10.02
N ASP A 513 -46.22 -33.53 9.15
CA ASP A 513 -45.49 -34.48 8.31
C ASP A 513 -44.39 -33.88 7.44
N ALA A 514 -43.46 -34.79 7.11
CA ALA A 514 -42.47 -34.67 6.06
C ALA A 514 -43.15 -34.48 4.69
N GLY A 515 -42.83 -33.37 4.04
CA GLY A 515 -43.33 -33.03 2.72
C GLY A 515 -42.51 -31.88 2.13
N MET A 516 -41.22 -32.12 1.94
CA MET A 516 -40.41 -31.33 1.01
C MET A 516 -40.33 -32.11 -0.30
N GLY A 517 -40.70 -31.46 -1.41
CA GLY A 517 -40.00 -31.75 -2.67
C GLY A 517 -38.52 -31.47 -2.48
N PRO A 518 -37.61 -32.04 -3.29
CA PRO A 518 -36.18 -31.91 -3.06
C PRO A 518 -35.79 -30.43 -3.04
N GLU A 519 -35.48 -29.88 -1.87
CA GLU A 519 -34.71 -28.64 -1.79
C GLU A 519 -33.42 -28.89 -2.58
N GLU A 520 -33.08 -27.98 -3.48
CA GLU A 520 -31.81 -28.04 -4.17
C GLU A 520 -30.70 -28.03 -3.12
N VAL A 521 -29.99 -29.15 -3.03
CA VAL A 521 -28.94 -29.36 -2.05
C VAL A 521 -27.80 -28.41 -2.39
N SER A 522 -27.48 -27.50 -1.46
CA SER A 522 -26.29 -26.65 -1.55
C SER A 522 -25.04 -27.52 -1.58
N VAL A 523 -24.16 -27.24 -2.53
CA VAL A 523 -22.84 -27.87 -2.68
C VAL A 523 -21.79 -26.79 -2.46
N VAL A 524 -20.96 -26.96 -1.43
CA VAL A 524 -19.79 -26.12 -1.23
C VAL A 524 -18.72 -26.55 -2.23
N GLU A 525 -18.34 -25.64 -3.13
CA GLU A 525 -17.35 -25.89 -4.17
C GLU A 525 -15.92 -25.62 -3.69
N GLY A 526 -15.76 -24.68 -2.76
CA GLY A 526 -14.50 -24.39 -2.11
C GLY A 526 -14.66 -23.41 -0.95
N ILE A 527 -13.69 -23.41 -0.04
CA ILE A 527 -13.59 -22.41 1.02
C ILE A 527 -12.15 -21.88 1.04
N ALA A 528 -12.01 -20.57 0.92
CA ALA A 528 -10.76 -19.84 1.00
C ALA A 528 -10.67 -19.10 2.33
N THR A 529 -9.48 -19.09 2.94
CA THR A 529 -9.19 -18.34 4.17
C THR A 529 -7.68 -18.17 4.31
N SER A 530 -7.25 -17.24 5.16
CA SER A 530 -5.87 -17.13 5.59
C SER A 530 -5.69 -17.78 6.97
N ILE A 531 -4.45 -17.88 7.46
CA ILE A 531 -4.25 -17.93 8.92
C ILE A 531 -4.65 -16.58 9.53
N PRO A 532 -4.92 -16.48 10.85
CA PRO A 532 -5.23 -15.20 11.47
C PRO A 532 -4.07 -14.20 11.33
N ASP A 533 -4.43 -12.92 11.16
CA ASP A 533 -3.48 -11.82 11.23
C ASP A 533 -3.03 -11.55 12.68
N GLY A 534 -2.03 -10.67 12.87
CA GLY A 534 -1.51 -10.31 14.18
C GLY A 534 -2.54 -9.63 15.10
N SER A 535 -3.55 -8.99 14.51
CA SER A 535 -4.66 -8.39 15.24
C SER A 535 -5.70 -9.44 15.68
N GLY A 536 -5.62 -10.67 15.16
CA GLY A 536 -6.57 -11.75 15.38
C GLY A 536 -7.79 -11.71 14.48
N ALA A 537 -7.77 -10.95 13.38
CA ALA A 537 -8.77 -10.99 12.32
C ALA A 537 -8.52 -12.16 11.36
N GLN A 538 -9.60 -12.74 10.83
CA GLN A 538 -9.53 -13.83 9.85
C GLN A 538 -10.82 -13.88 9.04
N GLN A 539 -10.67 -13.90 7.72
CA GLN A 539 -11.80 -13.93 6.79
C GLN A 539 -11.96 -15.34 6.19
N PHE A 540 -13.21 -15.77 6.05
CA PHE A 540 -13.60 -16.98 5.33
C PHE A 540 -14.53 -16.62 4.18
N GLY A 541 -14.28 -17.20 3.02
CA GLY A 541 -15.12 -17.08 1.84
C GLY A 541 -15.46 -18.48 1.37
N ALA A 542 -16.75 -18.80 1.27
CA ALA A 542 -17.24 -20.10 0.84
C ALA A 542 -18.03 -19.95 -0.46
N LEU A 543 -17.51 -20.54 -1.54
CA LEU A 543 -18.19 -20.62 -2.82
C LEU A 543 -19.22 -21.75 -2.74
N VAL A 544 -20.50 -21.42 -2.88
CA VAL A 544 -21.60 -22.37 -2.73
C VAL A 544 -22.49 -22.34 -3.97
N ARG A 545 -22.81 -23.53 -4.47
CA ARG A 545 -23.75 -23.71 -5.58
C ARG A 545 -25.04 -24.36 -5.09
N ARG A 546 -26.17 -23.75 -5.42
CA ARG A 546 -27.52 -24.25 -5.11
C ARG A 546 -28.34 -24.27 -6.40
N GLY A 547 -28.55 -25.47 -6.95
CA GLY A 547 -29.13 -25.62 -8.29
C GLY A 547 -28.24 -25.01 -9.37
N GLU A 548 -28.81 -24.06 -10.12
CA GLU A 548 -28.12 -23.23 -11.13
C GLU A 548 -27.51 -21.94 -10.53
N ARG A 549 -27.83 -21.59 -9.28
CA ARG A 549 -27.32 -20.39 -8.62
C ARG A 549 -25.97 -20.67 -7.95
N VAL A 550 -25.08 -19.68 -8.01
CA VAL A 550 -23.79 -19.68 -7.32
C VAL A 550 -23.73 -18.42 -6.46
N GLY A 551 -23.35 -18.56 -5.20
CA GLY A 551 -23.20 -17.44 -4.28
C GLY A 551 -21.90 -17.58 -3.48
N LEU A 552 -21.43 -16.45 -2.95
CA LEU A 552 -20.24 -16.39 -2.10
C LEU A 552 -20.64 -15.96 -0.70
N ALA A 553 -20.53 -16.88 0.27
CA ALA A 553 -20.73 -16.58 1.68
C ALA A 553 -19.44 -16.06 2.29
N MET A 554 -19.50 -14.88 2.90
CA MET A 554 -18.38 -14.19 3.52
C MET A 554 -18.57 -14.12 5.02
N VAL A 555 -17.53 -14.44 5.80
CA VAL A 555 -17.54 -14.34 7.27
C VAL A 555 -16.22 -13.78 7.77
N LEU A 556 -16.27 -12.70 8.56
CA LEU A 556 -15.12 -12.10 9.23
C LEU A 556 -15.16 -12.42 10.72
N LEU A 557 -14.12 -13.10 11.20
CA LEU A 557 -13.90 -13.39 12.61
C LEU A 557 -12.86 -12.43 13.18
N LYS A 558 -13.06 -11.96 14.41
CA LYS A 558 -12.10 -11.10 15.10
C LYS A 558 -12.01 -11.50 16.57
N THR A 559 -10.79 -11.83 17.01
CA THR A 559 -10.51 -12.14 18.43
C THR A 559 -10.90 -10.94 19.30
N GLY A 560 -11.56 -11.19 20.43
CA GLY A 560 -12.14 -10.17 21.31
C GLY A 560 -13.44 -9.55 20.80
N HIS A 561 -14.00 -10.07 19.70
CA HIS A 561 -15.28 -9.62 19.14
C HIS A 561 -16.22 -10.79 18.80
N GLY A 562 -15.69 -11.88 18.24
CA GLY A 562 -16.47 -13.00 17.72
C GLY A 562 -16.69 -12.90 16.21
N VAL A 563 -17.92 -13.19 15.74
CA VAL A 563 -18.31 -13.02 14.33
C VAL A 563 -18.63 -11.54 14.11
N LYS A 564 -17.67 -10.83 13.52
CA LYS A 564 -17.70 -9.38 13.38
C LYS A 564 -18.51 -8.93 12.17
N ASP A 565 -18.40 -9.65 11.07
CA ASP A 565 -19.16 -9.38 9.86
C ASP A 565 -19.51 -10.69 9.16
N ALA A 566 -20.62 -10.69 8.44
CA ALA A 566 -21.07 -11.82 7.63
C ALA A 566 -22.10 -11.35 6.60
N PHE A 567 -21.93 -11.75 5.34
CA PHE A 567 -22.84 -11.41 4.26
C PHE A 567 -22.73 -12.44 3.13
N VAL A 568 -23.69 -12.41 2.20
CA VAL A 568 -23.70 -13.24 1.00
C VAL A 568 -23.69 -12.33 -0.22
N LEU A 569 -22.87 -12.68 -1.20
CA LEU A 569 -22.88 -12.06 -2.52
C LEU A 569 -23.56 -13.00 -3.52
N GLU A 570 -24.53 -12.46 -4.26
CA GLU A 570 -25.32 -13.18 -5.27
C GLU A 570 -25.28 -12.40 -6.60
N GLU A 571 -24.09 -12.31 -7.19
CA GLU A 571 -23.85 -11.76 -8.53
C GLU A 571 -23.93 -12.86 -9.62
N SER A 572 -23.53 -12.57 -10.86
CA SER A 572 -23.47 -13.60 -11.89
C SER A 572 -22.53 -14.75 -11.48
N PRO A 573 -22.81 -16.02 -11.86
CA PRO A 573 -21.94 -17.14 -11.52
C PRO A 573 -20.48 -16.96 -11.95
N GLU A 574 -20.24 -16.26 -13.04
CA GLU A 574 -18.91 -15.90 -13.53
C GLU A 574 -18.20 -14.92 -12.58
N GLU A 575 -18.85 -13.81 -12.20
CA GLU A 575 -18.30 -12.81 -11.29
C GLU A 575 -18.01 -13.40 -9.90
N ILE A 576 -18.96 -14.18 -9.36
CA ILE A 576 -18.79 -14.82 -8.05
C ILE A 576 -17.59 -15.78 -8.03
N ARG A 577 -17.35 -16.51 -9.13
CA ARG A 577 -16.19 -17.40 -9.24
C ARG A 577 -14.90 -16.61 -9.36
N ASP A 578 -14.87 -15.54 -10.16
CA ASP A 578 -13.71 -14.65 -10.28
C ASP A 578 -13.34 -14.01 -8.92
N MET A 579 -14.34 -13.50 -8.19
CA MET A 579 -14.15 -12.97 -6.84
C MET A 579 -13.58 -14.02 -5.89
N PHE A 580 -14.09 -15.26 -5.96
CA PHE A 580 -13.58 -16.35 -5.14
C PHE A 580 -12.15 -16.76 -5.52
N GLU A 581 -11.80 -16.76 -6.80
CA GLU A 581 -10.45 -17.05 -7.29
C GLU A 581 -9.46 -15.98 -6.81
N ARG A 582 -9.77 -14.69 -6.98
CA ARG A 582 -8.96 -13.58 -6.43
C ARG A 582 -8.80 -13.68 -4.92
N MET A 583 -9.87 -14.00 -4.21
CA MET A 583 -9.83 -14.21 -2.77
C MET A 583 -8.94 -15.41 -2.40
N GLN A 584 -9.02 -16.50 -3.14
CA GLN A 584 -8.21 -17.69 -2.90
C GLN A 584 -6.72 -17.40 -3.12
N ASP A 585 -6.39 -16.64 -4.16
CA ASP A 585 -5.01 -16.22 -4.43
C ASP A 585 -4.46 -15.29 -3.34
N ALA A 586 -5.29 -14.39 -2.80
CA ALA A 586 -4.90 -13.48 -1.73
C ALA A 586 -4.84 -14.15 -0.34
N ALA A 587 -5.77 -15.06 -0.06
CA ALA A 587 -5.88 -15.75 1.23
C ALA A 587 -4.82 -16.85 1.38
N ASP A 588 -4.28 -17.34 0.26
CA ASP A 588 -3.20 -18.31 0.11
C ASP A 588 -3.54 -19.74 0.61
N ARG A 589 -4.60 -19.95 1.43
CA ARG A 589 -4.98 -21.26 1.97
C ARG A 589 -6.40 -21.70 1.58
N ARG A 590 -6.59 -23.02 1.50
CA ARG A 590 -7.89 -23.66 1.35
C ARG A 590 -8.31 -24.30 2.66
N THR A 591 -9.61 -24.43 2.87
CA THR A 591 -10.15 -25.11 4.05
C THR A 591 -11.45 -25.84 3.72
N ASN A 592 -12.07 -26.44 4.73
CA ASN A 592 -13.29 -27.22 4.58
C ASN A 592 -14.40 -26.75 5.53
N LEU A 593 -15.60 -27.29 5.30
CA LEU A 593 -16.81 -26.86 6.00
C LEU A 593 -16.75 -27.14 7.51
N ASP A 594 -16.07 -28.21 7.93
CA ASP A 594 -15.92 -28.56 9.34
C ASP A 594 -15.03 -27.53 10.06
N ALA A 595 -13.91 -27.14 9.45
CA ALA A 595 -13.02 -26.11 9.99
C ALA A 595 -13.72 -24.74 10.06
N LEU A 596 -14.47 -24.36 9.02
CA LEU A 596 -15.31 -23.15 9.05
C LEU A 596 -16.32 -23.21 10.20
N GLY A 597 -17.04 -24.33 10.34
CA GLY A 597 -18.02 -24.53 11.41
C GLY A 597 -17.42 -24.42 12.82
N VAL A 598 -16.22 -24.98 13.02
CA VAL A 598 -15.49 -24.85 14.29
C VAL A 598 -15.04 -23.41 14.55
N ALA A 599 -14.50 -22.73 13.53
CA ALA A 599 -14.02 -21.36 13.67
C ALA A 599 -15.18 -20.39 14.00
N VAL A 600 -16.28 -20.46 13.24
CA VAL A 600 -17.49 -19.66 13.50
C VAL A 600 -18.10 -20.03 14.85
N GLY A 601 -18.20 -21.31 15.19
CA GLY A 601 -18.71 -21.76 16.48
C GLY A 601 -17.92 -21.21 17.66
N ALA A 602 -16.58 -21.24 17.59
CA ALA A 602 -15.73 -20.65 18.61
C ALA A 602 -15.92 -19.12 18.71
N ALA A 603 -15.95 -18.43 17.57
CA ALA A 603 -16.21 -16.99 17.53
C ALA A 603 -17.58 -16.60 18.12
N LEU A 604 -18.63 -17.41 17.88
CA LEU A 604 -19.94 -17.24 18.49
C LEU A 604 -19.90 -17.42 20.02
N GLY A 605 -19.12 -18.39 20.50
CA GLY A 605 -18.95 -18.59 21.94
C GLY A 605 -18.16 -17.47 22.61
N GLU A 606 -17.14 -16.93 21.94
CA GLU A 606 -16.40 -15.74 22.40
C GLU A 606 -17.32 -14.52 22.48
N GLY A 607 -17.98 -14.17 21.38
CA GLY A 607 -18.91 -13.03 21.31
C GLY A 607 -20.01 -13.15 22.36
N GLY A 608 -20.63 -14.32 22.49
CA GLY A 608 -21.63 -14.59 23.52
C GLY A 608 -21.10 -14.42 24.95
N GLY A 609 -19.86 -14.82 25.22
CA GLY A 609 -19.17 -14.60 26.50
C GLY A 609 -18.94 -13.12 26.81
N LEU A 610 -18.79 -12.29 25.78
CA LEU A 610 -18.66 -10.84 25.86
C LEU A 610 -20.02 -10.11 25.85
N GLY A 611 -21.14 -10.85 25.74
CA GLY A 611 -22.48 -10.27 25.61
C GLY A 611 -22.73 -9.59 24.26
N ARG A 612 -21.94 -9.92 23.24
CA ARG A 612 -22.02 -9.39 21.87
C ARG A 612 -22.68 -10.42 20.95
N PRO A 613 -23.86 -10.15 20.38
CA PRO A 613 -24.42 -10.97 19.32
C PRO A 613 -23.51 -10.96 18.06
N PRO A 614 -23.56 -11.99 17.21
CA PRO A 614 -22.87 -11.98 15.92
C PRO A 614 -23.52 -11.00 14.93
N ALA A 615 -22.78 -10.65 13.87
CA ALA A 615 -23.32 -9.91 12.73
C ALA A 615 -24.62 -10.55 12.19
N PRO A 616 -25.71 -9.77 11.97
CA PRO A 616 -27.00 -10.33 11.56
C PRO A 616 -26.99 -11.09 10.23
N GLY A 617 -26.15 -10.68 9.28
CA GLY A 617 -26.03 -11.35 7.97
C GLY A 617 -25.45 -12.78 8.05
N LEU A 618 -25.00 -13.23 9.23
CA LEU A 618 -24.68 -14.64 9.48
C LEU A 618 -25.90 -15.56 9.26
N LEU A 619 -27.12 -15.03 9.39
CA LEU A 619 -28.34 -15.75 9.05
C LEU A 619 -28.44 -16.06 7.56
N ASP A 620 -28.00 -15.15 6.69
CA ASP A 620 -27.98 -15.33 5.23
C ASP A 620 -26.90 -16.34 4.83
N VAL A 621 -25.72 -16.24 5.45
CA VAL A 621 -24.65 -17.24 5.31
C VAL A 621 -25.14 -18.65 5.67
N LEU A 622 -25.94 -18.77 6.73
CA LEU A 622 -26.51 -20.05 7.14
C LEU A 622 -27.55 -20.59 6.15
N ASP A 623 -28.32 -19.72 5.50
CA ASP A 623 -29.29 -20.13 4.48
C ASP A 623 -28.60 -20.70 3.22
N LEU A 624 -27.38 -20.25 2.92
CA LEU A 624 -26.61 -20.72 1.78
C LEU A 624 -25.83 -22.01 2.07
N LEU A 625 -25.19 -22.11 3.25
CA LEU A 625 -24.35 -23.24 3.62
C LEU A 625 -25.15 -24.51 3.95
N PRO A 626 -24.63 -25.72 3.63
CA PRO A 626 -25.29 -26.97 3.98
C PRO A 626 -25.03 -27.38 5.45
N LEU A 627 -25.19 -26.43 6.38
CA LEU A 627 -25.06 -26.63 7.83
C LEU A 627 -26.39 -26.38 8.52
N ASP A 628 -26.79 -27.30 9.41
CA ASP A 628 -28.06 -27.17 10.15
C ASP A 628 -28.06 -25.95 11.10
N SER A 629 -26.91 -25.60 11.68
CA SER A 629 -26.69 -24.43 12.53
C SER A 629 -25.20 -24.25 12.86
N PHE A 630 -24.77 -23.02 13.13
CA PHE A 630 -23.52 -22.77 13.86
C PHE A 630 -23.79 -22.78 15.37
N ASP A 631 -23.30 -23.78 16.07
CA ASP A 631 -23.43 -23.85 17.54
C ASP A 631 -22.30 -23.09 18.24
N PRO A 632 -22.59 -22.25 19.24
CA PRO A 632 -21.55 -21.61 20.05
C PRO A 632 -20.66 -22.64 20.75
N LEU A 633 -19.35 -22.52 20.58
CA LEU A 633 -18.32 -23.40 21.14
C LEU A 633 -17.42 -22.61 22.12
N PRO A 634 -16.91 -23.22 23.20
CA PRO A 634 -16.00 -22.53 24.12
C PRO A 634 -14.74 -22.01 23.41
N ALA A 635 -14.43 -20.71 23.52
CA ALA A 635 -13.28 -20.11 22.83
C ALA A 635 -12.00 -19.98 23.70
N THR A 636 -11.92 -20.68 24.84
CA THR A 636 -10.72 -20.58 25.69
C THR A 636 -9.50 -21.21 25.00
N PRO A 637 -8.27 -20.77 25.30
CA PRO A 637 -7.07 -21.37 24.72
C PRO A 637 -6.97 -22.89 24.94
N GLU A 638 -7.45 -23.39 26.08
CA GLU A 638 -7.49 -24.83 26.38
C GLU A 638 -8.49 -25.57 25.49
N ALA A 639 -9.66 -24.98 25.24
CA ALA A 639 -10.65 -25.54 24.34
C ALA A 639 -10.15 -25.54 22.89
N TRP A 640 -9.43 -24.50 22.48
CA TRP A 640 -8.73 -24.46 21.20
C TRP A 640 -7.68 -25.56 21.09
N ALA A 641 -6.83 -25.71 22.11
CA ALA A 641 -5.82 -26.77 22.16
C ALA A 641 -6.42 -28.17 22.02
N GLU A 642 -7.54 -28.46 22.70
CA GLU A 642 -8.26 -29.74 22.59
C GLU A 642 -8.80 -30.00 21.18
N ARG A 643 -9.25 -28.95 20.46
CA ARG A 643 -9.78 -29.10 19.09
C ARG A 643 -8.72 -29.39 18.05
N VAL A 644 -7.56 -28.76 18.16
CA VAL A 644 -6.48 -28.93 17.17
C VAL A 644 -5.58 -30.13 17.47
N ASP A 645 -5.69 -30.71 18.67
CA ASP A 645 -4.97 -31.92 19.08
C ASP A 645 -5.89 -32.90 19.86
N PRO A 646 -6.99 -33.39 19.26
CA PRO A 646 -8.01 -34.17 19.96
C PRO A 646 -7.48 -35.49 20.53
N ASP A 647 -6.51 -36.11 19.87
CA ASP A 647 -5.87 -37.34 20.32
C ASP A 647 -4.66 -37.07 21.25
N GLY A 648 -4.30 -35.81 21.47
CA GLY A 648 -3.12 -35.40 22.23
C GLY A 648 -1.80 -35.81 21.56
N ALA A 649 -1.75 -35.92 20.24
CA ALA A 649 -0.58 -36.36 19.48
C ALA A 649 0.62 -35.41 19.64
N VAL A 650 0.37 -34.11 19.81
CA VAL A 650 1.39 -33.10 20.08
C VAL A 650 1.58 -32.93 21.59
N ALA A 651 0.49 -32.78 22.35
CA ALA A 651 0.51 -32.55 23.79
C ALA A 651 1.21 -33.68 24.56
N GLN A 652 0.99 -34.94 24.16
CA GLN A 652 1.60 -36.13 24.79
C GLN A 652 2.95 -36.52 24.17
N ALA A 653 3.44 -35.78 23.17
CA ALA A 653 4.73 -36.05 22.55
C ALA A 653 5.90 -35.79 23.52
N SER A 654 7.03 -36.46 23.26
CA SER A 654 8.24 -36.23 24.04
C SER A 654 8.68 -34.76 23.98
N ALA A 655 9.30 -34.26 25.06
CA ALA A 655 9.80 -32.88 25.11
C ALA A 655 10.75 -32.54 23.94
N GLN A 656 11.54 -33.51 23.48
CA GLN A 656 12.40 -33.34 22.31
C GLN A 656 11.60 -33.18 21.00
N LYS A 657 10.51 -33.93 20.82
CA LYS A 657 9.64 -33.80 19.63
C LYS A 657 8.90 -32.46 19.66
N ARG A 658 8.30 -32.09 20.80
CA ARG A 658 7.65 -30.76 20.97
C ARG A 658 8.65 -29.62 20.76
N GLY A 659 9.88 -29.78 21.27
CA GLY A 659 10.96 -28.82 21.06
C GLY A 659 11.31 -28.60 19.59
N ARG A 660 11.39 -29.68 18.79
CA ARG A 660 11.63 -29.59 17.35
C ARG A 660 10.47 -28.91 16.61
N LEU A 661 9.23 -29.28 16.92
CA LEU A 661 8.05 -28.64 16.32
C LEU A 661 8.02 -27.13 16.62
N VAL A 662 8.27 -26.73 17.87
CA VAL A 662 8.35 -25.30 18.22
C VAL A 662 9.45 -24.57 17.44
N ASN A 663 10.59 -25.22 17.19
CA ASN A 663 11.68 -24.59 16.46
C ASN A 663 11.40 -24.45 14.95
N GLU A 664 10.44 -25.19 14.39
CA GLU A 664 10.02 -25.01 12.99
C GLU A 664 9.35 -23.65 12.77
N SER A 665 8.96 -22.93 13.84
CA SER A 665 8.41 -21.57 13.72
C SER A 665 9.41 -20.52 13.26
N GLU A 666 10.69 -20.87 13.10
CA GLU A 666 11.75 -19.98 12.64
C GLU A 666 11.61 -19.62 11.15
N THR A 667 11.04 -20.52 10.34
CA THR A 667 10.87 -20.32 8.88
C THR A 667 9.45 -19.97 8.48
N TRP A 668 8.54 -19.77 9.45
CA TRP A 668 7.15 -19.53 9.12
C TRP A 668 6.93 -18.24 8.30
N LEU A 669 7.78 -17.22 8.48
CA LEU A 669 7.69 -15.96 7.72
C LEU A 669 7.83 -16.19 6.21
N ASP A 670 8.74 -17.07 5.82
CA ASP A 670 8.99 -17.42 4.41
C ASP A 670 7.82 -18.22 3.78
N GLU A 671 6.99 -18.84 4.63
CA GLU A 671 5.95 -19.79 4.23
C GLU A 671 4.52 -19.23 4.35
N PHE A 672 4.31 -18.23 5.20
CA PHE A 672 2.99 -17.68 5.52
C PHE A 672 3.03 -16.15 5.58
N ALA A 673 2.68 -15.49 4.46
CA ALA A 673 2.71 -14.04 4.33
C ALA A 673 1.93 -13.28 5.43
N MET A 674 0.84 -13.87 5.94
CA MET A 674 0.05 -13.23 7.00
C MET A 674 0.83 -13.05 8.32
N ILE A 675 1.93 -13.77 8.50
CA ILE A 675 2.81 -13.59 9.67
C ILE A 675 3.48 -12.24 9.65
N ASP A 676 3.73 -11.60 8.51
CA ASP A 676 4.29 -10.23 8.47
C ASP A 676 3.46 -9.22 9.29
N SER A 677 2.16 -9.50 9.48
CA SER A 677 1.27 -8.68 10.30
C SER A 677 1.35 -8.95 11.82
N TRP A 678 2.12 -9.94 12.27
CA TRP A 678 2.18 -10.39 13.66
C TRP A 678 3.10 -9.50 14.50
N PHE A 679 2.59 -8.35 14.91
CA PHE A 679 3.24 -7.45 15.87
C PHE A 679 2.21 -6.87 16.85
N GLU A 680 2.67 -6.33 17.97
CA GLU A 680 1.80 -5.62 18.91
C GLU A 680 1.85 -4.12 18.66
N THR A 681 0.72 -3.45 18.86
CA THR A 681 0.60 -1.99 18.88
C THR A 681 -0.13 -1.55 20.14
N GLY A 682 0.09 -0.32 20.59
CA GLY A 682 -0.54 0.17 21.81
C GLY A 682 0.18 1.34 22.44
N GLY A 683 -0.56 2.40 22.76
CA GLY A 683 0.03 3.67 23.24
C GLY A 683 0.91 3.55 24.48
N ASP A 684 0.55 2.70 25.45
CA ASP A 684 1.38 2.47 26.65
C ASP A 684 2.65 1.66 26.33
N LEU A 685 2.57 0.70 25.39
CA LEU A 685 3.70 -0.10 24.93
C LEU A 685 4.67 0.78 24.11
N GLU A 686 4.14 1.50 23.12
CA GLU A 686 4.87 2.46 22.28
C GLU A 686 5.63 3.48 23.14
N THR A 687 4.93 4.11 24.10
CA THR A 687 5.55 5.07 25.01
C THR A 687 6.68 4.41 25.82
N ALA A 688 6.46 3.22 26.36
CA ALA A 688 7.47 2.52 27.15
C ALA A 688 8.69 2.06 26.32
N VAL A 689 8.48 1.72 25.04
CA VAL A 689 9.54 1.39 24.08
C VAL A 689 10.35 2.63 23.72
N ILE A 690 9.69 3.76 23.41
CA ILE A 690 10.34 5.04 23.09
C ILE A 690 11.12 5.59 24.30
N GLU A 691 10.60 5.42 25.53
CA GLU A 691 11.28 5.84 26.76
C GLU A 691 12.43 4.90 27.17
N ALA A 692 12.59 3.75 26.51
CA ALA A 692 13.62 2.80 26.86
C ALA A 692 15.02 3.36 26.57
N THR A 693 15.93 3.21 27.54
CA THR A 693 17.27 3.82 27.46
C THR A 693 18.27 3.06 26.58
N SER A 694 17.86 1.95 25.96
CA SER A 694 18.68 1.07 25.13
C SER A 694 17.79 0.05 24.42
N GLU A 695 18.22 -0.48 23.28
CA GLU A 695 17.52 -1.54 22.53
C GLU A 695 17.23 -2.77 23.40
N THR A 696 18.20 -3.23 24.21
CA THR A 696 17.96 -4.35 25.16
C THR A 696 16.84 -4.05 26.17
N ALA A 697 16.69 -2.78 26.57
CA ALA A 697 15.61 -2.36 27.45
C ALA A 697 14.27 -2.31 26.69
N ALA A 698 14.27 -1.83 25.44
CA ALA A 698 13.09 -1.82 24.56
C ALA A 698 12.59 -3.24 24.28
N ARG A 699 13.47 -4.16 23.83
CA ARG A 699 13.17 -5.60 23.68
C ARG A 699 12.59 -6.19 24.95
N ARG A 700 13.13 -5.85 26.12
CA ARG A 700 12.61 -6.33 27.41
C ARG A 700 11.21 -5.79 27.70
N VAL A 701 10.91 -4.55 27.35
CA VAL A 701 9.56 -3.97 27.48
C VAL A 701 8.58 -4.77 26.62
N VAL A 702 8.90 -5.00 25.34
CA VAL A 702 8.06 -5.79 24.42
C VAL A 702 7.91 -7.23 24.91
N PHE A 703 9.00 -7.91 25.32
CA PHE A 703 8.91 -9.25 25.89
C PHE A 703 8.00 -9.31 27.12
N ASN A 704 8.08 -8.34 28.03
CA ASN A 704 7.21 -8.30 29.20
C ASN A 704 5.74 -8.09 28.81
N HIS A 705 5.47 -7.28 27.78
CA HIS A 705 4.13 -7.12 27.24
C HIS A 705 3.59 -8.43 26.63
N LEU A 706 4.40 -9.11 25.82
CA LEU A 706 4.04 -10.40 25.23
C LEU A 706 3.81 -11.50 26.27
N GLU A 707 4.46 -11.45 27.43
CA GLU A 707 4.19 -12.36 28.55
C GLU A 707 2.73 -12.26 29.04
N GLU A 708 2.14 -11.06 29.01
CA GLU A 708 0.72 -10.84 29.37
C GLU A 708 -0.23 -11.28 28.25
N ARG A 709 0.28 -11.43 27.02
CA ARG A 709 -0.47 -11.73 25.80
C ARG A 709 -0.35 -13.19 25.35
N ARG A 710 0.25 -14.08 26.16
CA ARG A 710 0.44 -15.51 25.82
C ARG A 710 -0.82 -16.22 25.34
N ALA A 711 -1.94 -15.99 26.01
CA ALA A 711 -3.22 -16.62 25.67
C ALA A 711 -3.70 -16.21 24.27
N PHE A 712 -3.56 -14.94 23.94
CA PHE A 712 -3.94 -14.38 22.64
C PHE A 712 -3.10 -14.99 21.50
N TRP A 713 -1.78 -15.01 21.65
CA TRP A 713 -0.89 -15.58 20.63
C TRP A 713 -1.02 -17.11 20.53
N ALA A 714 -1.29 -17.79 21.64
CA ALA A 714 -1.61 -19.22 21.61
C ALA A 714 -2.86 -19.51 20.79
N GLU A 715 -3.91 -18.68 20.95
CA GLU A 715 -5.13 -18.80 20.16
C GLU A 715 -4.89 -18.55 18.67
N GLN A 716 -4.11 -17.53 18.28
CA GLN A 716 -3.78 -17.32 16.86
C GLN A 716 -3.04 -18.54 16.27
N CYS A 717 -2.14 -19.14 17.05
CA CYS A 717 -1.48 -20.38 16.66
C CYS A 717 -2.48 -21.54 16.48
N PHE A 718 -3.42 -21.74 17.39
CA PHE A 718 -4.41 -22.82 17.27
C PHE A 718 -5.38 -22.61 16.11
N ARG A 719 -5.83 -21.38 15.88
CA ARG A 719 -6.67 -21.05 14.72
C ARG A 719 -5.93 -21.29 13.40
N GLY A 720 -4.65 -20.92 13.33
CA GLY A 720 -3.79 -21.30 12.20
C GLY A 720 -3.67 -22.83 12.05
N ALA A 721 -3.45 -23.56 13.15
CA ALA A 721 -3.36 -25.02 13.13
C ALA A 721 -4.64 -25.70 12.61
N LEU A 722 -5.83 -25.18 12.96
CA LEU A 722 -7.10 -25.69 12.46
C LEU A 722 -7.17 -25.61 10.92
N VAL A 723 -6.83 -24.45 10.34
CA VAL A 723 -6.84 -24.24 8.89
C VAL A 723 -5.79 -25.14 8.23
N LEU A 724 -4.55 -25.14 8.71
CA LEU A 724 -3.46 -25.92 8.14
C LEU A 724 -3.71 -27.44 8.22
N ALA A 725 -4.41 -27.91 9.25
CA ALA A 725 -4.81 -29.32 9.34
C ALA A 725 -5.84 -29.69 8.28
N SER A 726 -6.76 -28.77 7.97
CA SER A 726 -7.77 -28.95 6.93
C SER A 726 -7.22 -28.82 5.50
N ASP A 727 -6.14 -28.06 5.33
CA ASP A 727 -5.45 -27.80 4.05
C ASP A 727 -4.37 -28.85 3.73
N GLU A 728 -4.48 -30.06 4.30
CA GLU A 728 -3.52 -31.16 4.09
C GLU A 728 -2.05 -30.82 4.44
N LEU A 729 -1.80 -29.87 5.36
CA LEU A 729 -0.48 -29.51 5.89
C LEU A 729 -0.30 -29.95 7.36
N PRO A 730 -0.40 -31.26 7.68
CA PRO A 730 -0.48 -31.76 9.06
C PRO A 730 0.80 -31.49 9.88
N ARG A 731 1.96 -31.31 9.23
CA ARG A 731 3.20 -30.98 9.95
C ARG A 731 3.21 -29.53 10.43
N HIS A 732 2.82 -28.59 9.57
CA HIS A 732 2.68 -27.18 9.96
C HIS A 732 1.59 -27.03 11.03
N ALA A 733 0.46 -27.73 10.88
CA ALA A 733 -0.56 -27.78 11.91
C ALA A 733 0.00 -28.27 13.27
N GLN A 734 0.80 -29.35 13.29
CA GLN A 734 1.46 -29.82 14.51
C GLN A 734 2.47 -28.80 15.07
N SER A 735 3.16 -28.06 14.21
CA SER A 735 4.09 -27.00 14.61
C SER A 735 3.35 -25.84 15.28
N PHE A 736 2.30 -25.31 14.64
CA PHE A 736 1.42 -24.27 15.18
C PHE A 736 0.81 -24.70 16.52
N THR A 737 0.26 -25.92 16.59
CA THR A 737 -0.22 -26.51 17.85
C THR A 737 0.87 -26.58 18.92
N ALA A 738 2.10 -26.97 18.57
CA ALA A 738 3.19 -27.07 19.53
C ALA A 738 3.62 -25.70 20.07
N VAL A 739 3.62 -24.67 19.24
CA VAL A 739 3.90 -23.28 19.66
C VAL A 739 2.80 -22.78 20.60
N GLY A 740 1.52 -22.95 20.23
CA GLY A 740 0.40 -22.57 21.09
C GLY A 740 0.44 -23.25 22.46
N LEU A 741 0.70 -24.56 22.49
CA LEU A 741 0.89 -25.30 23.75
C LEU A 741 2.11 -24.81 24.54
N ALA A 742 3.22 -24.47 23.87
CA ALA A 742 4.40 -23.94 24.54
C ALA A 742 4.17 -22.57 25.19
N LEU A 743 3.35 -21.72 24.57
CA LEU A 743 2.92 -20.44 25.13
C LEU A 743 2.08 -20.66 26.40
N LEU A 744 1.10 -21.56 26.35
CA LEU A 744 0.25 -21.91 27.51
C LEU A 744 1.03 -22.60 28.64
N ASP A 745 1.99 -23.47 28.30
CA ASP A 745 2.87 -24.15 29.27
C ASP A 745 3.85 -23.19 29.97
N GLY A 746 3.88 -21.92 29.58
CA GLY A 746 4.79 -20.92 30.15
C GLY A 746 6.25 -21.12 29.73
N ARG A 747 6.52 -21.73 28.56
CA ARG A 747 7.88 -21.82 28.02
C ARG A 747 8.41 -20.39 27.84
N PRO A 748 9.68 -20.10 28.24
CA PRO A 748 10.25 -18.76 28.07
C PRO A 748 10.14 -18.30 26.61
N LEU A 749 9.63 -17.10 26.36
CA LEU A 749 9.35 -16.60 25.00
C LEU A 749 10.59 -16.63 24.10
N LYS A 750 11.77 -16.28 24.65
CA LYS A 750 13.08 -16.39 23.97
C LYS A 750 13.46 -17.79 23.48
N LYS A 751 12.70 -18.82 23.84
CA LYS A 751 12.89 -20.21 23.37
C LYS A 751 11.81 -20.65 22.39
N ILE A 752 11.05 -19.71 21.84
CA ILE A 752 10.01 -19.89 20.84
C ILE A 752 10.36 -18.91 19.71
N PRO A 753 10.97 -19.38 18.60
CA PRO A 753 11.57 -18.49 17.59
C PRO A 753 10.62 -17.41 17.06
N ILE A 754 9.36 -17.77 16.79
CA ILE A 754 8.38 -16.80 16.27
C ILE A 754 8.13 -15.64 17.26
N MET A 755 8.25 -15.87 18.56
CA MET A 755 8.06 -14.80 19.55
C MET A 755 9.23 -13.82 19.59
N ASP A 756 10.43 -14.24 19.19
CA ASP A 756 11.56 -13.32 19.03
C ASP A 756 11.34 -12.45 17.79
N TRP A 757 10.87 -13.04 16.68
CA TRP A 757 10.47 -12.28 15.49
C TRP A 757 9.33 -11.29 15.77
N ILE A 758 8.28 -11.67 16.53
CA ILE A 758 7.20 -10.74 16.91
C ILE A 758 7.76 -9.55 17.71
N VAL A 759 8.79 -9.78 18.55
CA VAL A 759 9.45 -8.67 19.27
C VAL A 759 10.11 -7.70 18.31
N GLU A 760 10.86 -8.21 17.32
CA GLU A 760 11.52 -7.36 16.33
C GLU A 760 10.50 -6.61 15.47
N ALA A 761 9.52 -7.30 14.91
CA ALA A 761 8.46 -6.69 14.11
C ALA A 761 7.68 -5.63 14.90
N THR A 762 7.46 -5.85 16.20
CA THR A 762 6.85 -4.84 17.10
C THR A 762 7.75 -3.63 17.29
N LEU A 763 9.05 -3.83 17.50
CA LEU A 763 9.99 -2.71 17.63
C LEU A 763 10.06 -1.92 16.34
N ASP A 764 10.20 -2.58 15.19
CA ASP A 764 10.26 -1.94 13.88
C ASP A 764 8.99 -1.13 13.60
N ALA A 765 7.80 -1.72 13.85
CA ALA A 765 6.53 -1.03 13.70
C ALA A 765 6.43 0.23 14.59
N ILE A 766 6.80 0.13 15.87
CA ILE A 766 6.76 1.26 16.82
C ILE A 766 7.78 2.34 16.45
N ILE A 767 8.97 1.92 16.02
CA ILE A 767 10.07 2.80 15.66
C ILE A 767 9.77 3.56 14.36
N ASP A 768 9.18 2.88 13.37
CA ASP A 768 8.74 3.51 12.12
C ASP A 768 7.56 4.47 12.35
N ASP A 769 6.63 4.13 13.27
CA ASP A 769 5.47 4.99 13.59
C ASP A 769 5.85 6.17 14.52
N GLY A 770 6.82 5.98 15.41
CA GLY A 770 7.37 7.00 16.33
C GLY A 770 8.25 8.05 15.65
N ARG A 771 8.70 7.81 14.41
CA ARG A 771 9.57 8.70 13.60
C ARG A 771 8.81 9.68 12.71
N SER A 772 7.58 10.02 13.07
CA SER A 772 6.80 11.09 12.41
C SER A 772 7.40 12.51 12.56
N ASP A 773 8.57 12.67 13.20
CA ASP A 773 9.33 13.93 13.22
C ASP A 773 10.44 14.04 12.15
N GLY A 774 10.69 12.98 11.37
CA GLY A 774 11.61 13.01 10.24
C GLY A 774 13.10 13.15 10.60
N SER A 775 13.55 12.66 11.76
CA SER A 775 14.98 12.53 12.07
C SER A 775 15.51 11.09 11.85
N PRO A 776 16.70 10.91 11.21
CA PRO A 776 17.27 9.58 10.98
C PRO A 776 17.85 8.97 12.27
N VAL A 777 17.84 7.64 12.33
CA VAL A 777 18.39 6.80 13.40
C VAL A 777 19.91 6.82 13.40
N ASP A 778 20.49 6.96 14.59
CA ASP A 778 21.80 6.37 14.90
C ASP A 778 21.53 5.01 15.57
N ASP A 779 21.53 3.90 14.80
CA ASP A 779 21.52 2.53 15.35
C ASP A 779 22.93 1.90 15.15
N PRO A 780 23.61 1.48 16.22
CA PRO A 780 24.95 0.90 16.17
C PRO A 780 25.03 -0.56 15.70
N ASP A 781 23.92 -1.25 15.37
CA ASP A 781 23.93 -2.64 14.86
C ASP A 781 23.55 -2.78 13.36
N LEU A 782 23.44 -1.66 12.64
CA LEU A 782 23.28 -1.68 11.17
C LEU A 782 24.58 -2.13 10.49
N GLY A 783 24.62 -3.39 10.05
CA GLY A 783 25.53 -3.84 9.00
C GLY A 783 25.33 -3.02 7.71
N PRO A 784 26.25 -3.11 6.73
CA PRO A 784 26.33 -2.18 5.57
C PRO A 784 25.20 -2.35 4.52
N GLY A 785 23.97 -2.66 4.95
CA GLY A 785 22.76 -2.75 4.12
C GLY A 785 21.90 -1.48 4.10
N ASP A 786 22.03 -0.58 5.08
CA ASP A 786 21.18 0.63 5.22
C ASP A 786 21.90 1.96 4.98
N PHE A 787 23.17 1.91 4.58
CA PHE A 787 23.73 3.06 3.88
C PHE A 787 23.11 3.04 2.48
N ASP A 788 22.52 4.15 2.05
CA ASP A 788 22.38 4.43 0.62
C ASP A 788 23.81 4.56 0.07
N LEU A 789 24.45 3.40 -0.15
CA LEU A 789 25.85 3.27 -0.56
C LEU A 789 26.06 3.90 -1.94
N ASP A 790 25.00 3.96 -2.75
CA ASP A 790 24.98 4.70 -4.01
C ASP A 790 25.00 6.21 -3.77
N ALA A 791 24.22 6.74 -2.81
CA ALA A 791 24.30 8.15 -2.41
C ALA A 791 25.62 8.48 -1.69
N LEU A 792 26.20 7.55 -0.93
CA LEU A 792 27.50 7.70 -0.29
C LEU A 792 28.61 7.73 -1.34
N ALA A 793 28.58 6.82 -2.33
CA ALA A 793 29.49 6.82 -3.46
C ALA A 793 29.38 8.08 -4.31
N ALA A 794 28.16 8.59 -4.55
CA ALA A 794 27.94 9.82 -5.29
C ALA A 794 28.45 11.08 -4.56
N GLN A 795 28.60 11.02 -3.23
CA GLN A 795 29.06 12.12 -2.37
C GLN A 795 30.53 11.98 -1.93
N ALA A 796 31.13 10.80 -2.08
CA ALA A 796 32.51 10.53 -1.69
C ALA A 796 33.49 11.33 -2.58
N PRO A 797 34.38 12.16 -1.97
CA PRO A 797 35.35 12.92 -2.75
C PRO A 797 36.39 11.98 -3.39
N PRO A 798 36.99 12.36 -4.52
CA PRO A 798 38.10 11.61 -5.09
C PRO A 798 39.22 11.48 -4.06
N PRO A 799 39.74 10.27 -3.81
CA PRO A 799 40.75 10.06 -2.77
C PRO A 799 42.06 10.75 -3.16
N ASP A 800 42.70 11.37 -2.18
CA ASP A 800 44.07 11.89 -2.31
C ASP A 800 45.10 10.78 -2.05
N THR A 801 46.37 11.08 -2.29
CA THR A 801 47.46 10.11 -2.11
C THR A 801 47.53 9.59 -0.68
N ASP A 802 47.34 10.47 0.32
CA ASP A 802 47.39 10.07 1.73
C ASP A 802 46.23 9.13 2.10
N ALA A 803 45.04 9.28 1.49
CA ALA A 803 43.91 8.36 1.68
C ALA A 803 44.16 6.99 1.04
N ILE A 804 44.79 6.97 -0.14
CA ILE A 804 45.17 5.71 -0.80
C ILE A 804 46.23 4.96 0.00
N ASP A 805 47.22 5.66 0.55
CA ASP A 805 48.26 5.05 1.41
C ASP A 805 47.63 4.44 2.68
N ARG A 806 46.66 5.14 3.30
CA ARG A 806 45.91 4.61 4.46
C ARG A 806 45.05 3.40 4.10
N LEU A 807 44.48 3.36 2.90
CA LEU A 807 43.72 2.22 2.42
C LEU A 807 44.63 1.01 2.19
N GLU A 808 45.84 1.21 1.66
CA GLU A 808 46.85 0.14 1.53
C GLU A 808 47.20 -0.45 2.90
N ASP A 809 47.56 0.40 3.86
CA ASP A 809 47.85 -0.01 5.25
C ASP A 809 46.66 -0.76 5.89
N PHE A 810 45.42 -0.36 5.57
CA PHE A 810 44.21 -0.99 6.09
C PHE A 810 43.98 -2.38 5.53
N LEU A 811 44.16 -2.58 4.22
CA LEU A 811 43.95 -3.88 3.55
C LEU A 811 44.99 -4.92 4.01
N GLU A 812 46.18 -4.49 4.45
CA GLU A 812 47.28 -5.35 4.89
C GLU A 812 47.28 -5.69 6.40
N ARG A 813 46.28 -5.26 7.17
CA ARG A 813 46.22 -5.52 8.62
C ARG A 813 46.09 -7.02 8.91
N GLU A 814 46.63 -7.48 10.04
CA GLU A 814 46.52 -8.89 10.47
C GLU A 814 45.08 -9.34 10.77
N ASP A 815 44.14 -8.40 10.94
CA ASP A 815 42.73 -8.68 11.23
C ASP A 815 41.82 -8.68 9.99
N THR A 816 42.34 -8.40 8.78
CA THR A 816 41.60 -8.61 7.53
C THR A 816 41.54 -10.11 7.17
N PRO A 817 40.48 -10.57 6.49
CA PRO A 817 40.41 -11.95 5.99
C PRO A 817 41.61 -12.33 5.10
N GLU A 818 42.02 -13.61 5.14
CA GLU A 818 43.23 -14.11 4.46
C GLU A 818 43.24 -13.89 2.93
N HIS A 819 42.05 -13.74 2.32
CA HIS A 819 41.87 -13.52 0.88
C HIS A 819 41.44 -12.08 0.52
N THR A 820 41.68 -11.11 1.41
CA THR A 820 41.41 -9.69 1.13
C THR A 820 42.23 -9.19 -0.06
N MET A 821 41.60 -8.42 -0.95
CA MET A 821 42.27 -7.84 -2.11
C MET A 821 43.35 -6.83 -1.69
N ASN A 822 44.54 -6.93 -2.27
CA ASN A 822 45.56 -5.87 -2.13
C ASN A 822 45.17 -4.63 -2.94
N LEU A 823 45.80 -3.48 -2.68
CA LEU A 823 45.41 -2.20 -3.30
C LEU A 823 45.38 -2.24 -4.84
N SER A 824 46.35 -2.91 -5.47
CA SER A 824 46.37 -3.06 -6.94
C SER A 824 45.23 -3.94 -7.45
N GLY A 825 44.94 -5.06 -6.77
CA GLY A 825 43.82 -5.94 -7.09
C GLY A 825 42.47 -5.27 -6.88
N LEU A 826 42.31 -4.54 -5.78
CA LEU A 826 41.13 -3.75 -5.50
C LEU A 826 40.88 -2.70 -6.61
N ASP A 827 41.89 -1.96 -7.05
CA ASP A 827 41.72 -0.99 -8.14
C ASP A 827 41.25 -1.68 -9.43
N GLY A 828 41.86 -2.83 -9.78
CA GLY A 828 41.42 -3.63 -10.93
C GLY A 828 39.99 -4.12 -10.82
N TYR A 829 39.60 -4.60 -9.64
CA TYR A 829 38.24 -5.02 -9.33
C TYR A 829 37.25 -3.85 -9.44
N LEU A 830 37.58 -2.67 -8.90
CA LEU A 830 36.76 -1.46 -9.02
C LEU A 830 36.57 -1.02 -10.47
N PHE A 831 37.60 -1.13 -11.31
CA PHE A 831 37.45 -0.92 -12.76
C PHE A 831 36.49 -1.95 -13.39
N SER A 832 36.52 -3.21 -12.93
CA SER A 832 35.67 -4.26 -13.47
C SER A 832 34.19 -4.08 -13.12
N VAL A 833 33.87 -3.62 -11.90
CA VAL A 833 32.47 -3.35 -11.50
C VAL A 833 31.99 -2.00 -12.01
N ALA A 834 32.91 -1.08 -12.31
CA ALA A 834 32.57 0.21 -12.89
C ALA A 834 32.21 0.15 -14.38
N ILE A 835 32.73 -0.80 -15.16
CA ILE A 835 32.63 -0.78 -16.64
C ILE A 835 31.29 -1.29 -17.22
N PRO A 836 30.63 -2.33 -16.68
CA PRO A 836 29.33 -2.78 -17.18
C PRO A 836 28.22 -1.73 -17.05
N GLU A 837 27.21 -1.84 -17.91
CA GLU A 837 25.98 -1.04 -17.84
C GLU A 837 24.77 -1.95 -18.13
N PRO A 838 23.90 -2.22 -17.13
CA PRO A 838 23.95 -1.67 -15.77
C PRO A 838 25.19 -2.16 -14.98
N ALA A 839 25.69 -1.31 -14.07
CA ALA A 839 26.75 -1.69 -13.14
C ALA A 839 26.19 -2.58 -12.01
N PRO A 840 26.98 -3.53 -11.47
CA PRO A 840 26.54 -4.34 -10.34
C PRO A 840 26.20 -3.49 -9.10
N PRO A 841 25.18 -3.85 -8.30
CA PRO A 841 24.80 -3.14 -7.09
C PRO A 841 25.95 -3.09 -6.07
N VAL A 842 26.12 -1.96 -5.37
CA VAL A 842 27.21 -1.78 -4.39
C VAL A 842 27.12 -2.79 -3.24
N GLN A 843 25.92 -3.18 -2.84
CA GLN A 843 25.65 -4.18 -1.82
C GLN A 843 26.21 -5.56 -2.19
N GLU A 844 26.32 -5.87 -3.49
CA GLU A 844 26.79 -7.15 -3.99
C GLU A 844 28.31 -7.17 -4.20
N TRP A 845 28.89 -6.08 -4.74
CA TRP A 845 30.32 -6.06 -5.02
C TRP A 845 31.21 -5.61 -3.85
N LEU A 846 30.70 -4.82 -2.91
CA LEU A 846 31.48 -4.30 -1.79
C LEU A 846 31.99 -5.41 -0.84
N PRO A 847 31.18 -6.42 -0.43
CA PRO A 847 31.66 -7.47 0.45
C PRO A 847 32.75 -8.37 -0.16
N MET A 848 32.81 -8.46 -1.50
CA MET A 848 33.78 -9.33 -2.20
C MET A 848 35.23 -8.83 -2.07
N ILE A 849 35.45 -7.57 -1.72
CA ILE A 849 36.79 -7.03 -1.41
C ILE A 849 37.46 -7.84 -0.28
N TRP A 850 36.63 -8.38 0.62
CA TRP A 850 37.02 -9.20 1.76
C TRP A 850 36.56 -10.66 1.62
N ASP A 851 36.51 -11.17 0.38
CA ASP A 851 36.14 -12.57 0.08
C ASP A 851 34.74 -12.94 0.60
N GLY A 852 33.79 -12.01 0.51
CA GLY A 852 32.40 -12.20 0.95
C GLY A 852 32.19 -12.21 2.47
N HIS A 853 33.23 -11.92 3.24
CA HIS A 853 33.15 -11.78 4.70
C HIS A 853 32.90 -10.33 5.10
N GLN A 854 32.42 -10.14 6.33
CA GLN A 854 32.33 -8.78 6.91
C GLN A 854 33.73 -8.17 7.03
N PRO A 855 33.87 -6.87 6.75
CA PRO A 855 35.15 -6.19 6.83
C PRO A 855 35.57 -6.07 8.31
N PRO A 856 36.87 -5.95 8.63
CA PRO A 856 37.33 -5.97 10.02
C PRO A 856 36.76 -4.84 10.88
N MET A 857 35.83 -5.17 11.77
CA MET A 857 35.11 -4.22 12.65
C MET A 857 35.88 -3.80 13.90
N SER A 858 37.15 -4.22 14.02
CA SER A 858 38.03 -3.93 15.17
C SER A 858 38.37 -2.44 15.32
N ASP A 859 38.21 -1.66 14.25
CA ASP A 859 38.50 -0.23 14.19
C ASP A 859 37.48 0.51 13.28
N PRO A 860 36.33 0.94 13.83
CA PRO A 860 35.25 1.55 13.05
C PRO A 860 35.64 2.88 12.36
N GLU A 861 36.60 3.63 12.92
CA GLU A 861 37.07 4.89 12.33
C GLU A 861 37.92 4.61 11.09
N ALA A 862 38.85 3.65 11.18
CA ALA A 862 39.64 3.20 10.03
C ALA A 862 38.76 2.54 8.94
N MET A 863 37.70 1.81 9.34
CA MET A 863 36.72 1.25 8.41
C MET A 863 35.98 2.32 7.62
N GLY A 864 35.48 3.36 8.31
CA GLY A 864 34.80 4.48 7.67
C GLY A 864 35.69 5.20 6.66
N ASP A 865 36.96 5.40 7.01
CA ASP A 865 37.96 5.99 6.11
C ASP A 865 38.27 5.09 4.89
N ALA A 866 38.40 3.78 5.10
CA ALA A 866 38.61 2.81 4.03
C ALA A 866 37.42 2.77 3.06
N LEU A 867 36.19 2.68 3.57
CA LEU A 867 34.97 2.68 2.77
C LEU A 867 34.81 3.98 1.97
N ASN A 868 35.04 5.14 2.60
CA ASN A 868 35.02 6.43 1.89
C ASN A 868 36.04 6.49 0.75
N THR A 869 37.23 5.91 0.97
CA THR A 869 38.30 5.87 -0.05
C THR A 869 37.94 4.93 -1.20
N ILE A 870 37.38 3.76 -0.91
CA ILE A 870 36.92 2.76 -1.90
C ILE A 870 35.80 3.35 -2.77
N LEU A 871 34.76 3.91 -2.15
CA LEU A 871 33.62 4.47 -2.85
C LEU A 871 34.00 5.74 -3.64
N GLY A 872 34.86 6.59 -3.06
CA GLY A 872 35.43 7.75 -3.76
C GLY A 872 36.26 7.35 -4.97
N ARG A 873 37.03 6.26 -4.87
CA ARG A 873 37.81 5.71 -5.99
C ARG A 873 36.91 5.17 -7.10
N TYR A 874 35.86 4.42 -6.75
CA TYR A 874 34.85 3.93 -7.70
C TYR A 874 34.21 5.07 -8.51
N THR A 875 33.78 6.14 -7.83
CA THR A 875 33.20 7.33 -8.46
C THR A 875 34.21 8.07 -9.34
N GLN A 876 35.48 8.15 -8.92
CA GLN A 876 36.57 8.73 -9.71
C GLN A 876 36.82 7.94 -11.00
N ILE A 877 36.77 6.60 -10.95
CA ILE A 877 36.94 5.73 -12.13
C ILE A 877 35.80 5.97 -13.13
N ARG A 878 34.54 5.89 -12.69
CA ARG A 878 33.37 6.10 -13.56
C ARG A 878 33.40 7.49 -14.20
N THR A 879 33.63 8.53 -13.41
CA THR A 879 33.71 9.91 -13.91
C THR A 879 34.89 10.11 -14.87
N GLY A 880 36.05 9.52 -14.57
CA GLY A 880 37.24 9.66 -15.40
C GLY A 880 37.14 8.89 -16.72
N LEU A 881 36.47 7.73 -16.75
CA LEU A 881 36.20 6.99 -17.97
C LEU A 881 35.17 7.71 -18.86
N ASP A 882 34.11 8.26 -18.26
CA ASP A 882 33.07 9.02 -18.96
C ASP A 882 33.62 10.30 -19.61
N THR A 883 34.37 11.08 -18.83
CA THR A 883 34.94 12.36 -19.30
C THR A 883 36.21 12.21 -20.14
N GLN A 884 36.68 10.97 -20.34
CA GLN A 884 38.00 10.66 -20.92
C GLN A 884 39.15 11.43 -20.26
N ASP A 885 39.08 11.58 -18.93
CA ASP A 885 40.07 12.32 -18.18
C ASP A 885 41.47 11.71 -18.40
N ARG A 886 42.41 12.58 -18.78
CA ARG A 886 43.83 12.22 -18.94
C ARG A 886 44.54 12.07 -17.60
N GLY A 887 43.95 12.58 -16.51
CA GLY A 887 44.41 12.43 -15.13
C GLY A 887 44.03 11.10 -14.47
N LEU A 888 43.08 10.33 -15.02
CA LEU A 888 42.73 9.00 -14.50
C LEU A 888 43.90 8.03 -14.73
N GLY A 889 44.52 7.60 -13.63
CA GLY A 889 45.58 6.60 -13.57
C GLY A 889 45.08 5.27 -12.99
N ALA A 890 45.57 4.13 -13.46
CA ALA A 890 45.38 2.84 -12.78
C ALA A 890 46.41 2.70 -11.64
N ILE A 891 45.97 2.26 -10.47
CA ILE A 891 46.83 2.06 -9.30
C ILE A 891 47.50 0.69 -9.47
N ILE A 892 48.79 0.71 -9.80
CA ILE A 892 49.59 -0.50 -10.05
C ILE A 892 50.85 -0.41 -9.21
N TRP A 893 51.09 -1.44 -8.41
CA TRP A 893 52.28 -1.58 -7.59
C TRP A 893 53.56 -1.45 -8.44
N SER A 894 54.57 -0.77 -7.89
CA SER A 894 55.88 -0.62 -8.51
C SER A 894 56.97 -1.03 -7.54
N ASP A 895 57.98 -1.78 -8.02
CA ASP A 895 59.14 -2.11 -7.20
C ASP A 895 60.13 -0.92 -7.06
N ASP A 896 61.14 -1.09 -6.21
CA ASP A 896 62.18 -0.10 -5.93
C ASP A 896 62.98 0.34 -7.18
N ASP A 897 62.97 -0.47 -8.25
CA ASP A 897 63.60 -0.18 -9.53
C ASP A 897 62.65 0.55 -10.51
N GLY A 898 61.40 0.82 -10.09
CA GLY A 898 60.37 1.52 -10.86
C GLY A 898 59.63 0.63 -11.87
N HIS A 899 59.73 -0.69 -11.77
CA HIS A 899 58.96 -1.61 -12.61
C HIS A 899 57.54 -1.78 -12.06
N ARG A 900 56.53 -1.54 -12.91
CA ARG A 900 55.11 -1.69 -12.58
C ARG A 900 54.64 -3.14 -12.78
N HIS A 901 54.05 -3.75 -11.75
CA HIS A 901 53.56 -5.13 -11.79
C HIS A 901 52.03 -5.15 -11.88
N VAL A 902 51.51 -5.41 -13.07
CA VAL A 902 50.06 -5.37 -13.38
C VAL A 902 49.29 -6.62 -12.92
N THR A 903 49.99 -7.67 -12.48
CA THR A 903 49.40 -9.00 -12.25
C THR A 903 48.23 -8.96 -11.29
N ASP A 904 48.38 -8.28 -10.15
CA ASP A 904 47.32 -8.20 -9.14
C ASP A 904 46.12 -7.38 -9.63
N TRP A 905 46.38 -6.28 -10.34
CA TRP A 905 45.34 -5.47 -10.97
C TRP A 905 44.53 -6.27 -11.99
N VAL A 906 45.21 -7.03 -12.85
CA VAL A 906 44.53 -7.89 -13.82
C VAL A 906 43.77 -9.01 -13.14
N ARG A 907 44.30 -9.59 -12.07
CA ARG A 907 43.61 -10.61 -11.27
C ARG A 907 42.31 -10.05 -10.71
N GLY A 908 42.35 -8.92 -10.01
CA GLY A 908 41.13 -8.30 -9.47
C GLY A 908 40.13 -7.90 -10.55
N PHE A 909 40.60 -7.45 -11.72
CA PHE A 909 39.71 -7.17 -12.84
C PHE A 909 39.00 -8.42 -13.36
N VAL A 910 39.74 -9.51 -13.58
CA VAL A 910 39.18 -10.79 -14.07
C VAL A 910 38.29 -11.45 -13.02
N GLU A 911 38.63 -11.31 -11.74
CA GLU A 911 37.83 -11.81 -10.63
C GLU A 911 36.46 -11.14 -10.59
N GLY A 912 36.38 -9.82 -10.71
CA GLY A 912 35.08 -9.15 -10.83
C GLY A 912 34.32 -9.50 -12.10
N MET A 913 35.01 -9.77 -13.23
CA MET A 913 34.34 -10.32 -14.43
C MET A 913 33.73 -11.71 -14.21
N GLN A 914 34.34 -12.53 -13.35
CA GLN A 914 33.87 -13.88 -13.05
C GLN A 914 32.72 -13.87 -12.04
N ILE A 915 32.78 -12.97 -11.05
CA ILE A 915 31.72 -12.80 -10.05
C ILE A 915 30.46 -12.24 -10.73
N PHE A 916 30.60 -11.25 -11.60
CA PHE A 916 29.51 -10.57 -12.31
C PHE A 916 29.43 -11.01 -13.78
N GLU A 917 29.34 -12.33 -14.00
CA GLU A 917 29.35 -12.94 -15.34
C GLU A 917 28.17 -12.44 -16.19
N GLU A 918 26.99 -12.26 -15.58
CA GLU A 918 25.76 -11.85 -16.28
C GLU A 918 25.88 -10.43 -16.85
N GLU A 919 26.44 -9.50 -16.10
CA GLU A 919 26.69 -8.11 -16.52
C GLU A 919 27.80 -8.03 -17.58
N TRP A 920 28.79 -8.93 -17.51
CA TRP A 920 29.92 -8.94 -18.43
C TRP A 920 29.65 -9.69 -19.73
N ASP A 921 28.79 -10.71 -19.77
CA ASP A 921 28.55 -11.56 -20.93
C ASP A 921 28.20 -10.79 -22.23
N PRO A 922 27.29 -9.79 -22.22
CA PRO A 922 27.01 -8.96 -23.40
C PRO A 922 28.25 -8.20 -23.90
N LEU A 923 29.09 -7.73 -22.97
CA LEU A 923 30.28 -6.94 -23.27
C LEU A 923 31.43 -7.80 -23.80
N VAL A 924 31.60 -9.01 -23.24
CA VAL A 924 32.54 -10.02 -23.73
C VAL A 924 32.22 -10.41 -25.17
N ARG A 925 30.94 -10.60 -25.50
CA ARG A 925 30.51 -10.90 -26.89
C ARG A 925 30.76 -9.73 -27.84
N ARG A 926 30.62 -8.48 -27.36
CA ARG A 926 30.76 -7.27 -28.19
C ARG A 926 32.20 -6.82 -28.39
N ALA A 927 33.05 -7.01 -27.40
CA ALA A 927 34.45 -6.58 -27.40
C ALA A 927 35.40 -7.70 -26.91
N PRO A 928 35.45 -8.87 -27.60
CA PRO A 928 36.21 -10.03 -27.13
C PRO A 928 37.73 -9.80 -27.16
N GLU A 929 38.25 -8.96 -28.06
CA GLU A 929 39.69 -8.69 -28.16
C GLU A 929 40.25 -7.93 -26.94
N PRO A 930 39.68 -6.77 -26.52
CA PRO A 930 40.09 -6.09 -25.28
C PRO A 930 39.99 -6.96 -24.03
N VAL A 931 38.93 -7.77 -23.90
CA VAL A 931 38.76 -8.71 -22.78
C VAL A 931 39.85 -9.79 -22.82
N GLY A 932 40.10 -10.38 -23.99
CA GLY A 932 41.13 -11.40 -24.17
C GLY A 932 42.52 -10.92 -23.78
N LEU A 933 42.85 -9.65 -24.03
CA LEU A 933 44.14 -9.06 -23.62
C LEU A 933 44.31 -8.98 -22.10
N LEU A 934 43.23 -8.72 -21.35
CA LEU A 934 43.25 -8.73 -19.87
C LEU A 934 43.38 -10.15 -19.34
N VAL A 935 42.61 -11.11 -19.89
CA VAL A 935 42.68 -12.52 -19.49
C VAL A 935 44.08 -13.12 -19.73
N LEU A 936 44.75 -12.77 -20.83
CA LEU A 936 46.14 -13.19 -21.11
C LEU A 936 47.17 -12.55 -20.17
N GLY A 937 46.78 -11.48 -19.47
CA GLY A 937 47.57 -10.79 -18.45
C GLY A 937 47.64 -11.54 -17.11
N VAL A 938 46.73 -12.48 -16.85
CA VAL A 938 46.75 -13.31 -15.64
C VAL A 938 47.97 -14.24 -15.69
N ASP A 939 48.87 -14.08 -14.73
CA ASP A 939 50.05 -14.94 -14.57
C ASP A 939 49.81 -15.96 -13.45
N ASP A 940 48.95 -16.94 -13.74
CA ASP A 940 48.70 -18.06 -12.84
C ASP A 940 49.63 -19.24 -13.21
N PRO A 941 50.61 -19.61 -12.35
CA PRO A 941 51.54 -20.71 -12.61
C PRO A 941 50.87 -22.09 -12.63
N THR A 942 49.62 -22.20 -12.18
CA THR A 942 48.81 -23.43 -12.23
C THR A 942 48.07 -23.62 -13.55
N MET A 943 47.94 -22.55 -14.35
CA MET A 943 47.29 -22.57 -15.66
C MET A 943 48.34 -22.73 -16.79
N PRO A 944 48.21 -23.74 -17.68
CA PRO A 944 49.13 -23.89 -18.79
C PRO A 944 48.98 -22.72 -19.79
N PRO A 945 50.08 -22.18 -20.36
CA PRO A 945 50.00 -21.09 -21.32
C PRO A 945 49.17 -21.52 -22.54
N PRO A 946 48.42 -20.59 -23.17
CA PRO A 946 47.59 -20.91 -24.33
C PRO A 946 48.43 -21.60 -25.41
N PRO A 947 48.01 -22.77 -25.92
CA PRO A 947 48.83 -23.59 -26.83
C PRO A 947 49.14 -22.90 -28.18
N GLU A 948 48.44 -21.81 -28.49
CA GLU A 948 48.54 -21.07 -29.75
C GLU A 948 49.47 -19.84 -29.70
N ILE A 949 49.90 -19.40 -28.51
CA ILE A 949 50.74 -18.19 -28.35
C ILE A 949 52.15 -18.56 -27.84
N PRO A 950 53.23 -18.21 -28.58
CA PRO A 950 54.60 -18.47 -28.13
C PRO A 950 54.89 -17.80 -26.76
N PRO A 951 55.61 -18.47 -25.82
CA PRO A 951 55.90 -17.91 -24.49
C PRO A 951 56.61 -16.55 -24.52
N GLN A 952 57.43 -16.29 -25.54
CA GLN A 952 58.12 -15.00 -25.72
C GLN A 952 57.17 -13.87 -26.11
N GLU A 953 56.10 -14.19 -26.84
CA GLU A 953 55.07 -13.24 -27.25
C GLU A 953 54.10 -12.96 -26.11
N LEU A 954 53.71 -13.99 -25.36
CA LEU A 954 52.92 -13.84 -24.13
C LEU A 954 53.66 -12.97 -23.08
N ALA A 955 54.96 -13.20 -22.90
CA ALA A 955 55.79 -12.37 -22.02
C ALA A 955 55.90 -10.91 -22.51
N ALA A 956 55.91 -10.67 -23.83
CA ALA A 956 55.93 -9.33 -24.40
C ALA A 956 54.59 -8.61 -24.21
N ILE A 957 53.46 -9.31 -24.37
CA ILE A 957 52.10 -8.78 -24.11
C ILE A 957 51.98 -8.38 -22.65
N ARG A 958 52.32 -9.29 -21.72
CA ARG A 958 52.28 -9.04 -20.27
C ARG A 958 53.15 -7.85 -19.86
N LYS A 959 54.34 -7.71 -20.47
CA LYS A 959 55.23 -6.58 -20.22
C LYS A 959 54.66 -5.23 -20.70
N GLY A 960 53.85 -5.22 -21.76
CA GLY A 960 53.23 -4.00 -22.31
C GLY A 960 51.88 -3.65 -21.69
N LEU A 961 51.28 -4.57 -20.93
CA LEU A 961 49.94 -4.42 -20.37
C LEU A 961 49.79 -3.30 -19.32
N PRO A 962 50.77 -3.02 -18.42
CA PRO A 962 50.64 -1.93 -17.44
C PRO A 962 50.39 -0.54 -18.06
N ASP A 963 50.87 -0.33 -19.29
CA ASP A 963 50.69 0.93 -20.02
C ASP A 963 49.39 0.95 -20.85
N GLN A 964 48.75 -0.22 -21.03
CA GLN A 964 47.58 -0.41 -21.88
C GLN A 964 46.28 -0.57 -21.10
N VAL A 965 46.31 -0.96 -19.82
CA VAL A 965 45.08 -1.24 -19.03
C VAL A 965 44.05 -0.12 -19.08
N LEU A 966 44.46 1.15 -19.01
CA LEU A 966 43.53 2.28 -19.13
C LEU A 966 42.97 2.47 -20.54
N SER A 967 43.78 2.20 -21.57
CA SER A 967 43.30 2.23 -22.94
C SER A 967 42.26 1.14 -23.17
N ILE A 968 42.52 -0.05 -22.62
CA ILE A 968 41.61 -1.20 -22.68
C ILE A 968 40.32 -0.88 -21.90
N ALA A 969 40.42 -0.40 -20.67
CA ALA A 969 39.27 0.02 -19.85
C ALA A 969 38.43 1.09 -20.55
N ARG A 970 39.05 2.09 -21.20
CA ARG A 970 38.32 3.09 -22.00
C ARG A 970 37.64 2.46 -23.22
N THR A 971 38.29 1.52 -23.91
CA THR A 971 37.67 0.81 -25.03
C THR A 971 36.47 -0.02 -24.56
N LEU A 972 36.59 -0.70 -23.42
CA LEU A 972 35.50 -1.46 -22.82
C LEU A 972 34.37 -0.55 -22.32
N TRP A 973 34.69 0.59 -21.70
CA TRP A 973 33.72 1.62 -21.31
C TRP A 973 32.97 2.18 -22.53
N HIS A 974 33.69 2.49 -23.60
CA HIS A 974 33.07 2.95 -24.85
C HIS A 974 32.24 1.88 -25.53
N ALA A 975 32.64 0.61 -25.45
CA ALA A 975 31.74 -0.46 -25.81
C ALA A 975 30.53 -0.37 -24.88
N ALA A 976 30.64 -0.69 -23.60
CA ALA A 976 29.56 -0.73 -22.62
C ALA A 976 28.54 0.42 -22.74
N HIS A 977 29.00 1.67 -22.69
CA HIS A 977 28.17 2.86 -22.52
C HIS A 977 27.87 3.65 -23.80
N HIS A 978 28.51 3.31 -24.93
CA HIS A 978 28.28 4.02 -26.18
C HIS A 978 27.86 3.04 -27.29
N ASP A 979 26.82 3.44 -28.01
CA ASP A 979 26.30 2.66 -29.13
C ASP A 979 27.37 2.61 -30.22
N THR A 980 27.99 1.44 -30.40
CA THR A 980 28.94 1.23 -31.49
C THR A 980 28.16 1.27 -32.79
N THR A 981 27.94 2.47 -33.32
CA THR A 981 27.61 2.61 -34.74
C THR A 981 28.77 1.94 -35.48
N PRO A 982 28.54 0.95 -36.37
CA PRO A 982 29.61 0.55 -37.25
C PRO A 982 30.05 1.80 -37.99
N VAL A 983 31.32 2.18 -37.84
CA VAL A 983 31.90 3.34 -38.50
C VAL A 983 31.53 3.25 -39.98
N ARG A 984 30.55 4.05 -40.42
CA ARG A 984 30.26 4.18 -41.84
C ARG A 984 31.56 4.64 -42.47
N ALA A 985 32.16 3.79 -43.30
CA ALA A 985 33.30 4.20 -44.11
C ALA A 985 32.87 5.45 -44.89
N GLY A 986 33.36 6.61 -44.47
CA GLY A 986 33.21 7.84 -45.23
C GLY A 986 33.76 7.66 -46.65
N PRO A 987 33.40 8.54 -47.60
CA PRO A 987 33.88 8.44 -48.97
C PRO A 987 35.41 8.30 -48.95
N LYS A 988 35.93 7.21 -49.53
CA LYS A 988 37.37 6.92 -49.56
C LYS A 988 38.11 8.12 -50.15
N VAL A 989 38.92 8.78 -49.31
CA VAL A 989 39.78 9.88 -49.72
C VAL A 989 40.73 9.39 -50.80
N GLY A 990 40.62 9.95 -52.00
CA GLY A 990 41.46 9.58 -53.13
C GLY A 990 42.93 9.85 -52.81
N ARG A 991 43.82 8.98 -53.31
CA ARG A 991 45.28 9.07 -53.09
C ARG A 991 45.88 10.47 -53.38
N ASN A 992 45.22 11.26 -54.23
CA ASN A 992 45.64 12.60 -54.63
C ASN A 992 44.79 13.76 -54.06
N ASP A 993 43.78 13.46 -53.25
CA ASP A 993 42.89 14.45 -52.64
C ASP A 993 43.57 15.15 -51.45
N PRO A 994 43.10 16.34 -51.04
CA PRO A 994 43.58 17.03 -49.85
C PRO A 994 43.44 16.13 -48.61
N CYS A 995 44.49 16.06 -47.80
CA CYS A 995 44.52 15.22 -46.62
C CYS A 995 43.54 15.75 -45.55
N PRO A 996 42.67 14.90 -44.96
CA PRO A 996 41.64 15.33 -44.02
C PRO A 996 42.16 15.96 -42.73
N CYS A 997 43.44 15.75 -42.38
CA CYS A 997 44.07 16.31 -41.19
C CYS A 997 44.35 17.83 -41.27
N GLY A 998 43.89 18.50 -42.33
CA GLY A 998 44.02 19.96 -42.49
C GLY A 998 45.42 20.44 -42.90
N SER A 999 46.35 19.53 -43.23
CA SER A 999 47.75 19.88 -43.51
C SER A 999 47.99 20.57 -44.86
N GLY A 1000 46.97 20.70 -45.70
CA GLY A 1000 47.05 21.27 -47.06
C GLY A 1000 47.81 20.43 -48.09
N LYS A 1001 48.25 19.21 -47.76
CA LYS A 1001 48.99 18.29 -48.65
C LYS A 1001 48.10 17.18 -49.20
N LYS A 1002 48.50 16.51 -50.28
CA LYS A 1002 47.78 15.34 -50.83
C LYS A 1002 47.91 14.12 -49.92
N TYR A 1003 46.85 13.32 -49.76
CA TYR A 1003 46.77 12.19 -48.81
C TYR A 1003 47.99 11.23 -48.85
N LYS A 1004 48.45 10.83 -50.05
CA LYS A 1004 49.63 9.95 -50.23
C LYS A 1004 50.98 10.47 -49.75
N LYS A 1005 51.05 11.76 -49.42
CA LYS A 1005 52.28 12.43 -48.95
C LYS A 1005 52.14 12.91 -47.50
N CYS A 1006 51.11 12.47 -46.80
CA CYS A 1006 50.85 12.78 -45.41
C CYS A 1006 50.38 11.51 -44.70
N CYS A 1007 49.10 11.38 -44.36
CA CYS A 1007 48.57 10.25 -43.60
C CYS A 1007 48.48 8.92 -44.38
N GLY A 1008 48.72 8.92 -45.70
CA GLY A 1008 48.71 7.71 -46.54
C GLY A 1008 50.10 7.23 -46.98
N GLN A 1009 51.14 7.48 -46.18
CA GLN A 1009 52.50 6.97 -46.40
C GLN A 1009 52.75 5.66 -45.66
#